data_AF-A0A367F9X0-F1
#
_entry.id   AF-A0A367F9X0-F1
#
_cell.length_a   1.000
_cell.length_b   1.000
_cell.length_c   1.000
_cell.angle_alpha   90.00
_cell.angle_beta   90.00
_cell.angle_gamma   90.00
#
_symmetry.space_group_name_H-M   'P 1'
#
loop_
_entity.id
_entity.type
_entity.pdbx_description
1 polymer ?
#
loop_
_entity_poly.entity_id
_entity_poly.type
_entity_poly.pdbx_seq_one_letter_code
_entity_poly.pdbx_strand_id
1 'polypeptide(L)'
;MTAELVRGQNHPLPGSRVEIRVTADTPVIAGATFNDEHGRMRDAGWIAHPAEPHLPGVEVSRQAAAVHRLAVDLAAVPEDVHRVNIMLALPARTGGPGRFAGLAAPCFAVTGLDGQEIAGYEVTGLSAESAVVALELYPRAGTWKVRAVGQGYAEGLAAMLADQGLSDARGLADTIDEAVAAGMARSVAPPQQPARRPEAVGTESAGAVGAASTGRPRGEQPAASADQPSEPARGGAPVAGGGTRDGAPVAGGGPIDYRHPRRAAATPPAGRQPSPQPPVPTAGPQPIAAPQGGPGQDAGPVAGDAPGWSMEERLHNQVWGMFEDLARTVAAYRSAVDFADTRMERELEGVLGDPRARVSPVADAARAEARAKHGALVEQARTVLERDVSQLEAEAEVVEPALPPALARWDNPVWQAYEPPAERPMSLRVGDLSLAESGGLRIPLLVRLPLERGLWIDSGRPRGSEAGSADQDELRRLAAQTATVLAAHFVAVHPVDQLTLHVIDPAGAAATALLPLVESGALRNPPAAGASGVARTLERLTQRVDLVQMAVRSKATDALPPDLDLADQLLIVHDFPHGFDDRAVNQLRYLADEGPSVGVGLMMVADRDEARGYGPVLDPLWRSLLRLTPVPDDHLADPWVGHAWTYEPPVVPSGSQVLAQVLRRVVAARGSTEA
;
A
#
# COMPACT_ATOMS: atom_id res chain seq x y z
N MET A 1 14.89 -6.23 -31.00
CA MET A 1 15.59 -7.46 -30.59
C MET A 1 16.26 -7.16 -29.27
N THR A 2 15.81 -7.81 -28.21
CA THR A 2 16.39 -7.74 -26.88
C THR A 2 17.80 -8.35 -26.88
N ALA A 3 18.72 -7.76 -26.13
CA ALA A 3 20.06 -8.31 -25.96
C ALA A 3 20.22 -8.94 -24.56
N GLU A 4 20.24 -10.28 -24.50
CA GLU A 4 20.70 -10.98 -23.30
C GLU A 4 22.18 -10.70 -23.06
N LEU A 5 22.51 -10.19 -21.87
CA LEU A 5 23.86 -9.82 -21.47
C LEU A 5 24.46 -10.91 -20.57
N VAL A 6 25.72 -11.26 -20.81
CA VAL A 6 26.54 -11.98 -19.83
C VAL A 6 27.49 -11.02 -19.12
N ARG A 7 28.00 -11.42 -17.95
CA ARG A 7 28.92 -10.61 -17.13
C ARG A 7 30.08 -10.04 -17.96
N GLY A 8 30.21 -8.72 -17.97
CA GLY A 8 31.21 -7.95 -18.72
C GLY A 8 30.74 -7.41 -20.08
N GLN A 9 29.67 -7.95 -20.65
CA GLN A 9 29.09 -7.49 -21.93
C GLN A 9 28.45 -6.10 -21.80
N ASN A 10 28.46 -5.33 -22.88
CA ASN A 10 27.82 -4.02 -22.97
C ASN A 10 26.92 -3.93 -24.21
N HIS A 11 25.86 -3.13 -24.12
CA HIS A 11 24.89 -2.86 -25.17
C HIS A 11 24.57 -1.36 -25.24
N PRO A 12 24.43 -0.77 -26.44
CA PRO A 12 23.98 0.62 -26.57
C PRO A 12 22.53 0.80 -26.11
N LEU A 13 22.22 1.96 -25.54
CA LEU A 13 20.85 2.35 -25.24
C LEU A 13 20.31 3.22 -26.40
N PRO A 14 19.11 2.91 -26.94
CA PRO A 14 18.56 3.62 -28.10
C PRO A 14 17.99 5.02 -27.78
N GLY A 15 17.87 5.38 -26.50
CA GLY A 15 17.38 6.68 -26.05
C GLY A 15 17.95 7.08 -24.70
N SER A 16 17.70 8.31 -24.26
CA SER A 16 18.15 8.82 -22.96
C SER A 16 17.29 8.34 -21.79
N ARG A 17 16.04 7.93 -22.04
CA ARG A 17 15.13 7.45 -21.00
C ARG A 17 14.96 5.95 -21.09
N VAL A 18 15.24 5.26 -19.99
CA VAL A 18 15.07 3.82 -19.83
C VAL A 18 14.45 3.53 -18.46
N GLU A 19 13.82 2.37 -18.35
CA GLU A 19 13.41 1.81 -17.08
C GLU A 19 14.20 0.54 -16.82
N ILE A 20 14.53 0.29 -15.55
CA ILE A 20 15.22 -0.93 -15.14
C ILE A 20 14.28 -1.68 -14.21
N ARG A 21 13.72 -2.77 -14.74
CA ARG A 21 12.92 -3.72 -13.97
C ARG A 21 13.86 -4.71 -13.31
N VAL A 22 13.61 -5.02 -12.05
CA VAL A 22 14.37 -6.03 -11.30
C VAL A 22 13.38 -7.03 -10.74
N THR A 23 13.72 -8.32 -10.84
CA THR A 23 12.99 -9.42 -10.19
C THR A 23 13.97 -10.24 -9.37
N ALA A 24 13.64 -10.53 -8.11
CA ALA A 24 14.42 -11.31 -7.18
C ALA A 24 13.52 -12.25 -6.36
N ASP A 25 14.10 -13.33 -5.84
CA ASP A 25 13.42 -14.38 -5.05
C ASP A 25 12.88 -13.90 -3.70
N THR A 26 13.39 -12.77 -3.21
CA THR A 26 13.13 -12.25 -1.87
C THR A 26 13.17 -10.72 -1.89
N PRO A 27 12.57 -10.00 -0.91
CA PRO A 27 12.68 -8.56 -0.82
C PRO A 27 14.14 -8.07 -0.75
N VAL A 28 14.58 -7.41 -1.82
CA VAL A 28 15.88 -6.75 -1.93
C VAL A 28 15.71 -5.23 -1.84
N ILE A 29 16.71 -4.55 -1.33
CA ILE A 29 16.93 -3.11 -1.48
C ILE A 29 17.45 -2.89 -2.89
N ALA A 30 16.80 -2.03 -3.68
CA ALA A 30 17.34 -1.55 -4.95
C ALA A 30 17.73 -0.08 -4.84
N GLY A 31 18.77 0.31 -5.56
CA GLY A 31 19.22 1.70 -5.60
C GLY A 31 20.19 1.98 -6.74
N ALA A 32 20.61 3.23 -6.86
CA ALA A 32 21.53 3.67 -7.89
C ALA A 32 22.58 4.64 -7.33
N THR A 33 23.81 4.53 -7.79
CA THR A 33 24.94 5.38 -7.36
C THR A 33 25.49 6.15 -8.56
N PHE A 34 25.82 7.42 -8.36
CA PHE A 34 26.54 8.25 -9.32
C PHE A 34 28.04 8.17 -9.03
N ASN A 35 28.84 8.06 -10.09
CA ASN A 35 30.29 8.01 -9.99
C ASN A 35 30.97 8.91 -11.01
N ASP A 36 32.15 9.40 -10.63
CA ASP A 36 33.07 10.13 -11.50
C ASP A 36 33.78 9.20 -12.53
N GLU A 37 34.69 9.77 -13.31
CA GLU A 37 35.48 9.03 -14.31
C GLU A 37 36.29 7.86 -13.69
N HIS A 38 36.72 8.01 -12.43
CA HIS A 38 37.47 7.03 -11.65
C HIS A 38 36.59 5.95 -11.01
N GLY A 39 35.26 6.05 -11.12
CA GLY A 39 34.32 5.12 -10.48
C GLY A 39 34.10 5.41 -8.99
N ARG A 40 34.34 6.64 -8.54
CA ARG A 40 34.15 7.07 -7.14
C ARG A 40 32.90 7.93 -6.97
N MET A 41 32.17 7.71 -5.88
CA MET A 41 31.15 8.64 -5.39
C MET A 41 31.85 9.88 -4.80
N ARG A 42 31.28 11.07 -5.01
CA ARG A 42 31.80 12.31 -4.41
C ARG A 42 31.48 12.41 -2.92
N ASP A 43 30.23 12.13 -2.57
CA ASP A 43 29.67 12.25 -1.23
C ASP A 43 28.38 11.43 -1.10
N ALA A 44 27.70 11.49 0.04
CA ALA A 44 26.47 10.74 0.30
C ALA A 44 25.25 11.21 -0.50
N GLY A 45 25.28 12.40 -1.12
CA GLY A 45 24.22 12.89 -2.00
C GLY A 45 24.31 12.36 -3.43
N TRP A 46 25.21 11.41 -3.71
CA TRP A 46 25.40 10.76 -5.01
C TRP A 46 24.83 9.33 -5.04
N ILE A 47 23.80 9.06 -4.24
CA ILE A 47 23.10 7.75 -4.21
C ILE A 47 21.59 7.91 -4.03
N ALA A 48 20.81 7.26 -4.91
CA ALA A 48 19.39 7.04 -4.76
C ALA A 48 19.15 5.70 -4.04
N HIS A 49 18.38 5.72 -2.96
CA HIS A 49 18.07 4.55 -2.13
C HIS A 49 16.71 4.72 -1.42
N PRO A 50 16.14 3.70 -0.75
CA PRO A 50 14.79 3.80 -0.18
C PRO A 50 14.49 4.96 0.79
N ALA A 51 15.50 5.59 1.41
CA ALA A 51 15.31 6.77 2.26
C ALA A 51 15.41 8.09 1.49
N GLU A 52 16.30 8.15 0.49
CA GLU A 52 16.49 9.28 -0.43
C GLU A 52 16.33 8.75 -1.87
N PRO A 53 15.09 8.57 -2.37
CA PRO A 53 14.81 7.78 -3.57
C PRO A 53 15.10 8.49 -4.89
N HIS A 54 15.54 9.75 -4.87
CA HIS A 54 15.71 10.58 -6.06
C HIS A 54 17.13 11.11 -6.19
N LEU A 55 17.67 11.02 -7.40
CA LEU A 55 18.79 11.82 -7.89
C LEU A 55 18.35 12.55 -9.17
N PRO A 56 19.07 13.59 -9.63
CA PRO A 56 18.79 14.21 -10.92
C PRO A 56 18.86 13.18 -12.07
N GLY A 57 17.69 12.82 -12.61
CA GLY A 57 17.57 11.79 -13.65
C GLY A 57 17.53 10.34 -13.16
N VAL A 58 17.41 10.05 -11.86
CA VAL A 58 17.18 8.67 -11.36
C VAL A 58 16.17 8.64 -10.22
N GLU A 59 15.20 7.72 -10.31
CA GLU A 59 14.21 7.44 -9.27
C GLU A 59 14.21 5.94 -8.93
N VAL A 60 14.17 5.61 -7.63
CA VAL A 60 14.18 4.23 -7.11
C VAL A 60 13.06 4.02 -6.07
N SER A 61 12.75 2.76 -5.79
CA SER A 61 11.71 2.38 -4.82
C SER A 61 12.04 2.86 -3.40
N ARG A 62 11.01 3.36 -2.68
CA ARG A 62 11.07 3.72 -1.24
C ARG A 62 11.02 2.52 -0.28
N GLN A 63 10.99 1.30 -0.81
CA GLN A 63 10.86 0.07 -0.02
C GLN A 63 11.67 -1.07 -0.63
N ALA A 64 12.12 -2.01 0.21
CA ALA A 64 12.65 -3.28 -0.27
C ALA A 64 11.51 -4.20 -0.74
N ALA A 65 11.69 -4.82 -1.91
CA ALA A 65 10.66 -5.60 -2.60
C ALA A 65 11.31 -6.70 -3.45
N ALA A 66 10.54 -7.73 -3.79
CA ALA A 66 10.97 -8.79 -4.71
C ALA A 66 10.99 -8.31 -6.17
N VAL A 67 10.19 -7.28 -6.49
CA VAL A 67 10.14 -6.64 -7.82
C VAL A 67 10.39 -5.14 -7.66
N HIS A 68 11.24 -4.56 -8.50
CA HIS A 68 11.49 -3.12 -8.55
C HIS A 68 11.37 -2.57 -9.97
N ARG A 69 11.10 -1.27 -10.04
CA ARG A 69 11.19 -0.45 -11.26
C ARG A 69 11.97 0.81 -10.92
N LEU A 70 13.10 1.01 -11.57
CA LEU A 70 13.91 2.22 -11.45
C LEU A 70 13.72 3.03 -12.73
N ALA A 71 13.36 4.31 -12.61
CA ALA A 71 13.25 5.21 -13.76
C ALA A 71 14.55 5.98 -13.94
N VAL A 72 15.09 6.01 -15.16
CA VAL A 72 16.37 6.64 -15.47
C VAL A 72 16.25 7.56 -16.69
N ASP A 73 16.43 8.86 -16.49
CA ASP A 73 16.60 9.86 -17.54
C ASP A 73 18.07 10.33 -17.60
N LEU A 74 18.83 9.68 -18.46
CA LEU A 74 20.25 9.91 -18.72
C LEU A 74 20.54 11.30 -19.34
N ALA A 75 19.51 12.06 -19.72
CA ALA A 75 19.64 13.46 -20.13
C ALA A 75 19.51 14.46 -18.96
N ALA A 76 19.03 14.00 -17.79
CA ALA A 76 18.95 14.79 -16.57
C ALA A 76 20.06 14.43 -15.54
N VAL A 77 20.87 13.43 -15.85
CA VAL A 77 22.09 13.08 -15.10
C VAL A 77 23.12 14.23 -15.24
N PRO A 78 23.73 14.72 -14.14
CA PRO A 78 24.67 15.84 -14.19
C PRO A 78 25.94 15.54 -15.02
N GLU A 79 26.51 16.55 -15.68
CA GLU A 79 27.66 16.39 -16.59
C GLU A 79 28.95 15.87 -15.92
N ASP A 80 29.08 16.02 -14.60
CA ASP A 80 30.20 15.51 -13.81
C ASP A 80 30.04 14.02 -13.43
N VAL A 81 28.87 13.42 -13.66
CA VAL A 81 28.60 12.00 -13.47
C VAL A 81 28.96 11.23 -14.75
N HIS A 82 29.91 10.33 -14.62
CA HIS A 82 30.43 9.53 -15.73
C HIS A 82 29.90 8.10 -15.73
N ARG A 83 29.31 7.64 -14.62
CA ARG A 83 28.68 6.32 -14.51
C ARG A 83 27.49 6.36 -13.55
N VAL A 84 26.47 5.56 -13.84
CA VAL A 84 25.35 5.26 -12.95
C VAL A 84 25.35 3.76 -12.69
N ASN A 85 25.68 3.35 -11.47
CA ASN A 85 25.73 1.96 -11.05
C ASN A 85 24.41 1.55 -10.39
N ILE A 86 23.81 0.45 -10.83
CA ILE A 86 22.57 -0.11 -10.25
C ILE A 86 22.94 -1.21 -9.27
N MET A 87 22.50 -1.05 -8.01
CA MET A 87 22.82 -1.94 -6.90
C MET A 87 21.60 -2.71 -6.41
N LEU A 88 21.84 -3.91 -5.87
CA LEU A 88 20.93 -4.59 -4.95
C LEU A 88 21.64 -4.92 -3.63
N ALA A 89 20.89 -4.94 -2.54
CA ALA A 89 21.33 -5.48 -1.26
C ALA A 89 20.21 -6.26 -0.56
N LEU A 90 20.56 -7.29 0.18
CA LEU A 90 19.63 -7.97 1.10
C LEU A 90 19.50 -7.12 2.38
N PRO A 91 18.29 -6.78 2.84
CA PRO A 91 18.13 -5.94 4.02
C PRO A 91 18.61 -6.68 5.28
N ALA A 92 19.57 -6.11 5.99
CA ALA A 92 20.25 -6.80 7.10
C ALA A 92 19.39 -6.90 8.37
N ARG A 93 18.38 -6.04 8.51
CA ARG A 93 17.60 -5.84 9.75
C ARG A 93 16.19 -6.41 9.74
N THR A 94 15.76 -7.07 8.65
CA THR A 94 14.36 -7.48 8.42
C THR A 94 14.10 -8.98 8.67
N GLY A 95 15.12 -9.74 9.06
CA GLY A 95 15.01 -11.19 9.31
C GLY A 95 15.01 -12.07 8.04
N GLY A 96 15.25 -11.48 6.88
CA GLY A 96 15.41 -12.18 5.61
C GLY A 96 16.74 -12.96 5.48
N PRO A 97 17.01 -13.57 4.31
CA PRO A 97 18.26 -14.29 4.06
C PRO A 97 19.46 -13.34 4.08
N GLY A 98 20.51 -13.68 4.84
CA GLY A 98 21.70 -12.84 5.01
C GLY A 98 22.73 -12.90 3.86
N ARG A 99 22.44 -13.61 2.77
CA ARG A 99 23.28 -13.76 1.57
C ARG A 99 22.46 -14.34 0.41
N PHE A 100 22.92 -14.15 -0.82
CA PHE A 100 22.25 -14.63 -2.03
C PHE A 100 22.40 -16.14 -2.28
N ALA A 101 23.36 -16.85 -1.63
CA ALA A 101 23.48 -18.31 -1.75
C ALA A 101 22.18 -19.05 -1.42
N GLY A 102 21.64 -19.76 -2.41
CA GLY A 102 20.44 -20.59 -2.28
C GLY A 102 19.13 -19.90 -2.67
N LEU A 103 19.20 -18.63 -3.10
CA LEU A 103 18.08 -17.91 -3.72
C LEU A 103 18.13 -18.05 -5.24
N ALA A 104 17.00 -17.83 -5.92
CA ALA A 104 17.01 -17.61 -7.37
C ALA A 104 17.82 -16.36 -7.74
N ALA A 105 18.52 -16.40 -8.88
CA ALA A 105 19.37 -15.31 -9.31
C ALA A 105 18.53 -14.04 -9.63
N PRO A 106 18.94 -12.85 -9.18
CA PRO A 106 18.25 -11.62 -9.55
C PRO A 106 18.31 -11.35 -11.06
N CYS A 107 17.16 -11.11 -11.67
CA CYS A 107 17.03 -10.78 -13.09
C CYS A 107 16.79 -9.28 -13.26
N PHE A 108 17.40 -8.71 -14.30
CA PHE A 108 17.26 -7.32 -14.70
C PHE A 108 16.77 -7.24 -16.14
N ALA A 109 15.76 -6.42 -16.40
CA ALA A 109 15.33 -6.07 -17.75
C ALA A 109 15.37 -4.54 -17.91
N VAL A 110 16.22 -4.07 -18.83
CA VAL A 110 16.31 -2.67 -19.23
C VAL A 110 15.32 -2.44 -20.37
N THR A 111 14.27 -1.66 -20.15
CA THR A 111 13.21 -1.41 -21.13
C THR A 111 13.18 0.04 -21.60
N GLY A 112 12.63 0.27 -22.79
CA GLY A 112 12.14 1.59 -23.19
C GLY A 112 10.90 2.02 -22.38
N LEU A 113 10.49 3.28 -22.56
CA LEU A 113 9.26 3.82 -21.96
C LEU A 113 7.97 3.20 -22.53
N ASP A 114 8.08 2.54 -23.68
CA ASP A 114 7.06 1.72 -24.32
C ASP A 114 7.01 0.27 -23.80
N GLY A 115 7.85 -0.06 -22.81
CA GLY A 115 7.98 -1.41 -22.26
C GLY A 115 8.76 -2.38 -23.14
N GLN A 116 9.27 -1.97 -24.31
CA GLN A 116 10.09 -2.83 -25.16
C GLN A 116 11.44 -3.11 -24.49
N GLU A 117 11.81 -4.39 -24.37
CA GLU A 117 13.05 -4.77 -23.72
C GLU A 117 14.26 -4.51 -24.64
N ILE A 118 15.23 -3.77 -24.11
CA ILE A 118 16.48 -3.40 -24.77
C ILE A 118 17.55 -4.44 -24.42
N ALA A 119 17.67 -4.80 -23.14
CA ALA A 119 18.65 -5.76 -22.67
C ALA A 119 18.23 -6.46 -21.36
N GLY A 120 18.45 -7.78 -21.30
CA GLY A 120 18.26 -8.63 -20.13
C GLY A 120 19.58 -8.97 -19.44
N TYR A 121 19.57 -9.21 -18.13
CA TYR A 121 20.74 -9.74 -17.40
C TYR A 121 20.33 -10.53 -16.14
N GLU A 122 20.70 -11.81 -16.08
CA GLU A 122 20.60 -12.66 -14.88
C GLU A 122 21.92 -12.66 -14.08
N VAL A 123 21.87 -12.26 -12.81
CA VAL A 123 23.05 -12.14 -11.94
C VAL A 123 23.40 -13.49 -11.30
N THR A 124 23.91 -14.40 -12.13
CA THR A 124 24.36 -15.73 -11.70
C THR A 124 25.70 -15.71 -10.94
N GLY A 125 25.94 -16.73 -10.11
CA GLY A 125 27.22 -16.96 -9.43
C GLY A 125 27.40 -16.25 -8.09
N LEU A 126 26.34 -15.63 -7.53
CA LEU A 126 26.36 -15.10 -6.17
C LEU A 126 26.31 -16.23 -5.12
N SER A 127 27.02 -16.03 -4.01
CA SER A 127 27.26 -17.04 -2.97
C SER A 127 27.28 -16.44 -1.55
N ALA A 128 28.45 -16.10 -1.01
CA ALA A 128 28.60 -15.43 0.28
C ALA A 128 28.13 -13.96 0.26
N GLU A 129 27.90 -13.42 -0.92
CA GLU A 129 27.54 -12.03 -1.19
C GLU A 129 26.13 -11.66 -0.70
N SER A 130 26.00 -10.46 -0.14
CA SER A 130 24.73 -9.88 0.35
C SER A 130 24.41 -8.51 -0.24
N ALA A 131 25.34 -7.92 -1.00
CA ALA A 131 25.08 -6.81 -1.92
C ALA A 131 25.76 -7.07 -3.28
N VAL A 132 25.27 -6.43 -4.34
CA VAL A 132 25.79 -6.57 -5.71
C VAL A 132 25.58 -5.31 -6.54
N VAL A 133 26.61 -4.89 -7.28
CA VAL A 133 26.46 -3.96 -8.41
C VAL A 133 26.20 -4.80 -9.66
N ALA A 134 24.97 -4.72 -10.18
CA ALA A 134 24.51 -5.56 -11.26
C ALA A 134 24.76 -4.94 -12.63
N LEU A 135 24.40 -3.67 -12.81
CA LEU A 135 24.52 -2.93 -14.07
C LEU A 135 25.30 -1.63 -13.89
N GLU A 136 26.07 -1.25 -14.91
CA GLU A 136 26.75 0.04 -15.05
C GLU A 136 26.19 0.73 -16.31
N LEU A 137 25.61 1.92 -16.16
CA LEU A 137 25.26 2.80 -17.28
C LEU A 137 26.35 3.85 -17.43
N TYR A 138 26.86 4.06 -18.65
CA TYR A 138 27.94 5.01 -18.90
C TYR A 138 27.86 5.63 -20.30
N PRO A 139 28.24 6.91 -20.49
CA PRO A 139 28.32 7.53 -21.80
C PRO A 139 29.63 7.12 -22.49
N ARG A 140 29.57 6.78 -23.79
CA ARG A 140 30.76 6.54 -24.60
C ARG A 140 30.55 7.02 -26.03
N ALA A 141 31.38 7.96 -26.46
CA ALA A 141 31.33 8.58 -27.80
C ALA A 141 29.96 9.19 -28.15
N GLY A 142 29.32 9.88 -27.18
CA GLY A 142 28.02 10.54 -27.38
C GLY A 142 26.80 9.62 -27.32
N THR A 143 26.97 8.35 -26.94
CA THR A 143 25.85 7.41 -26.73
C THR A 143 25.99 6.71 -25.40
N TRP A 144 24.90 6.62 -24.64
CA TRP A 144 24.86 5.85 -23.40
C TRP A 144 24.83 4.34 -23.67
N LYS A 145 25.47 3.58 -22.80
CA LYS A 145 25.56 2.13 -22.85
C LYS A 145 25.25 1.53 -21.49
N VAL A 146 24.58 0.39 -21.47
CA VAL A 146 24.49 -0.49 -20.32
C VAL A 146 25.60 -1.54 -20.39
N ARG A 147 26.13 -1.95 -19.24
CA ARG A 147 27.05 -3.07 -19.07
C ARG A 147 26.61 -3.96 -17.91
N ALA A 148 26.62 -5.27 -18.13
CA ALA A 148 26.47 -6.26 -17.07
C ALA A 148 27.77 -6.34 -16.25
N VAL A 149 27.69 -6.13 -14.93
CA VAL A 149 28.85 -6.06 -14.03
C VAL A 149 28.90 -7.26 -13.09
N GLY A 150 27.79 -7.57 -12.42
CA GLY A 150 27.66 -8.70 -11.49
C GLY A 150 28.74 -8.76 -10.42
N GLN A 151 29.13 -7.61 -9.84
CA GLN A 151 30.15 -7.54 -8.80
C GLN A 151 29.49 -7.59 -7.43
N GLY A 152 29.57 -8.74 -6.76
CA GLY A 152 29.01 -8.95 -5.44
C GLY A 152 29.98 -8.64 -4.29
N TYR A 153 29.41 -8.45 -3.09
CA TYR A 153 30.11 -8.07 -1.87
C TYR A 153 29.63 -8.92 -0.68
N ALA A 154 30.54 -9.71 -0.09
CA ALA A 154 30.28 -10.57 1.07
C ALA A 154 30.01 -9.77 2.36
N GLU A 155 30.63 -8.60 2.50
CA GLU A 155 30.43 -7.68 3.61
C GLU A 155 29.24 -6.71 3.39
N GLY A 156 28.44 -6.95 2.35
CA GLY A 156 27.17 -6.26 2.10
C GLY A 156 27.29 -4.81 1.67
N LEU A 157 26.20 -4.06 1.90
CA LEU A 157 26.00 -2.70 1.41
C LEU A 157 27.13 -1.75 1.86
N ALA A 158 27.56 -1.83 3.11
CA ALA A 158 28.63 -0.97 3.64
C ALA A 158 29.96 -1.15 2.90
N ALA A 159 30.35 -2.39 2.57
CA ALA A 159 31.60 -2.62 1.84
C ALA A 159 31.50 -2.18 0.37
N MET A 160 30.34 -2.35 -0.25
CA MET A 160 30.09 -1.86 -1.61
C MET A 160 30.14 -0.32 -1.70
N LEU A 161 29.59 0.39 -0.72
CA LEU A 161 29.69 1.86 -0.65
C LEU A 161 31.12 2.33 -0.35
N ALA A 162 31.86 1.60 0.48
CA ALA A 162 33.27 1.88 0.76
C ALA A 162 34.17 1.66 -0.47
N ASP A 163 33.92 0.62 -1.28
CA ASP A 163 34.63 0.39 -2.54
C ASP A 163 34.43 1.57 -3.52
N GLN A 164 33.21 2.11 -3.58
CA GLN A 164 32.90 3.34 -4.32
C GLN A 164 33.49 4.63 -3.68
N GLY A 165 34.17 4.53 -2.54
CA GLY A 165 34.91 5.64 -1.91
C GLY A 165 34.14 6.47 -0.90
N LEU A 166 32.94 6.07 -0.49
CA LEU A 166 32.19 6.81 0.52
C LEU A 166 32.86 6.68 1.90
N SER A 167 33.21 7.81 2.51
CA SER A 167 33.94 7.86 3.79
C SER A 167 33.16 7.30 4.97
N ASP A 168 31.85 7.58 5.05
CA ASP A 168 30.93 7.00 6.05
C ASP A 168 29.98 5.97 5.40
N ALA A 169 30.57 5.02 4.68
CA ALA A 169 29.85 3.94 4.03
C ALA A 169 29.01 3.09 5.01
N ARG A 170 29.44 2.97 6.28
CA ARG A 170 28.73 2.19 7.28
C ARG A 170 27.56 2.95 7.91
N GLY A 171 27.73 4.22 8.26
CA GLY A 171 26.63 5.06 8.74
C GLY A 171 25.52 5.19 7.71
N LEU A 172 25.86 5.35 6.43
CA LEU A 172 24.85 5.37 5.37
C LEU A 172 24.18 4.00 5.17
N ALA A 173 24.93 2.89 5.15
CA ALA A 173 24.34 1.56 5.05
C ALA A 173 23.37 1.26 6.22
N ASP A 174 23.76 1.60 7.45
CA ASP A 174 22.91 1.46 8.63
C ASP A 174 21.66 2.37 8.53
N THR A 175 21.78 3.58 7.97
CA THR A 175 20.64 4.48 7.69
C THR A 175 19.69 3.89 6.64
N ILE A 176 20.22 3.26 5.59
CA ILE A 176 19.43 2.58 4.55
C ILE A 176 18.69 1.37 5.15
N ASP A 177 19.38 0.51 5.88
CA ASP A 177 18.79 -0.65 6.56
C ASP A 177 17.74 -0.23 7.61
N GLU A 178 17.96 0.88 8.32
CA GLU A 178 16.98 1.44 9.27
C GLU A 178 15.77 2.03 8.55
N ALA A 179 15.94 2.77 7.46
CA ALA A 179 14.83 3.29 6.67
C ALA A 179 13.97 2.17 6.05
N VAL A 180 14.61 1.08 5.61
CA VAL A 180 13.94 -0.12 5.07
C VAL A 180 13.27 -0.93 6.18
N ALA A 181 13.93 -1.12 7.33
CA ALA A 181 13.33 -1.80 8.49
C ALA A 181 12.17 -0.99 9.08
N ALA A 182 12.27 0.34 9.14
CA ALA A 182 11.19 1.24 9.52
C ALA A 182 10.10 1.32 8.43
N GLY A 183 10.45 1.14 7.16
CA GLY A 183 9.50 0.95 6.06
C GLY A 183 8.66 -0.30 6.28
N MET A 184 9.31 -1.47 6.39
CA MET A 184 8.64 -2.74 6.67
C MET A 184 7.89 -2.74 8.02
N ALA A 185 8.44 -2.10 9.06
CA ALA A 185 7.74 -1.95 10.34
C ALA A 185 6.53 -1.01 10.24
N ARG A 186 6.54 0.01 9.36
CA ARG A 186 5.32 0.80 9.06
C ARG A 186 4.33 0.06 8.16
N SER A 187 4.81 -0.90 7.37
CA SER A 187 3.93 -1.83 6.63
C SER A 187 3.26 -2.86 7.54
N VAL A 188 3.88 -3.23 8.68
CA VAL A 188 3.52 -4.38 9.54
C VAL A 188 3.14 -4.01 10.99
N ALA A 189 3.31 -2.76 11.45
CA ALA A 189 3.06 -2.38 12.86
C ALA A 189 2.36 -1.00 13.02
N PRO A 190 1.47 -0.86 14.02
CA PRO A 190 0.76 0.38 14.32
C PRO A 190 1.66 1.40 15.07
N PRO A 191 1.28 2.70 15.11
CA PRO A 191 2.01 3.70 15.88
C PRO A 191 1.94 3.41 17.38
N GLN A 192 3.10 3.39 18.06
CA GLN A 192 3.15 3.24 19.51
C GLN A 192 2.73 4.54 20.21
N GLN A 193 1.64 4.49 20.98
CA GLN A 193 1.32 5.55 21.93
C GLN A 193 2.42 5.64 22.99
N PRO A 194 2.96 6.84 23.31
CA PRO A 194 3.89 6.99 24.42
C PRO A 194 3.18 6.66 25.73
N ALA A 195 3.63 5.61 26.41
CA ALA A 195 3.02 5.14 27.65
C ALA A 195 3.04 6.25 28.73
N ARG A 196 1.84 6.64 29.21
CA ARG A 196 1.71 7.52 30.38
C ARG A 196 2.40 6.86 31.58
N ARG A 197 3.54 7.40 32.01
CA ARG A 197 4.17 7.03 33.28
C ARG A 197 3.28 7.54 34.42
N PRO A 198 2.94 6.71 35.44
CA PRO A 198 2.22 7.21 36.61
C PRO A 198 3.07 8.22 37.39
N GLU A 199 2.48 9.35 37.76
CA GLU A 199 3.11 10.30 38.68
C GLU A 199 3.20 9.67 40.09
N ALA A 200 4.41 9.41 40.54
CA ALA A 200 4.66 9.08 41.94
C ALA A 200 4.85 10.38 42.72
N VAL A 201 3.96 10.64 43.68
CA VAL A 201 4.08 11.78 44.62
C VAL A 201 5.34 11.59 45.48
N GLY A 202 6.39 12.34 45.15
CA GLY A 202 7.65 12.39 45.87
C GLY A 202 7.82 13.72 46.60
N THR A 203 7.44 13.77 47.87
CA THR A 203 7.63 14.94 48.73
C THR A 203 9.11 15.06 49.13
N GLU A 204 9.85 16.06 48.64
CA GLU A 204 11.16 16.35 49.23
C GLU A 204 11.55 17.85 49.23
N SER A 205 12.15 18.21 50.36
CA SER A 205 12.27 19.53 50.95
C SER A 205 13.18 20.52 50.20
N ALA A 206 12.73 21.77 50.04
CA ALA A 206 13.58 22.86 49.56
C ALA A 206 14.41 23.49 50.70
N GLY A 207 15.73 23.38 50.63
CA GLY A 207 16.69 24.11 51.49
C GLY A 207 16.95 25.54 51.01
N ALA A 208 17.06 26.50 51.94
CA ALA A 208 16.96 27.93 51.65
C ALA A 208 18.29 28.69 51.48
N VAL A 209 18.30 29.66 50.54
CA VAL A 209 18.98 30.99 50.55
C VAL A 209 18.17 31.90 49.59
N GLY A 210 17.93 33.20 49.80
CA GLY A 210 18.12 34.07 50.98
C GLY A 210 18.06 35.58 50.61
N ALA A 211 17.29 36.37 51.37
CA ALA A 211 17.05 37.83 51.25
C ALA A 211 16.24 38.31 50.01
N ALA A 212 15.24 39.21 50.10
CA ALA A 212 15.14 40.40 50.96
C ALA A 212 13.68 40.79 51.34
N SER A 213 13.55 41.80 52.21
CA SER A 213 12.31 42.41 52.74
C SER A 213 11.48 43.13 51.64
N THR A 214 10.16 43.38 51.79
CA THR A 214 9.45 44.11 52.88
C THR A 214 7.93 43.83 52.90
N GLY A 215 7.25 44.10 54.03
CA GLY A 215 5.79 44.37 54.04
C GLY A 215 4.88 43.45 54.88
N ARG A 216 4.42 43.94 56.02
CA ARG A 216 3.28 43.44 56.86
C ARG A 216 2.20 44.57 56.85
N PRO A 217 0.97 44.46 57.41
CA PRO A 217 0.38 43.35 58.18
C PRO A 217 -1.14 43.04 58.01
N ARG A 218 -1.60 41.99 58.73
CA ARG A 218 -2.98 41.74 59.25
C ARG A 218 -4.09 41.56 58.19
N GLY A 219 -5.02 40.63 58.32
CA GLY A 219 -5.34 39.63 59.37
C GLY A 219 -6.54 38.80 58.88
N GLU A 220 -7.27 38.03 59.68
CA GLU A 220 -7.08 37.46 61.03
C GLU A 220 -8.14 36.32 61.16
N GLN A 221 -7.97 35.35 62.07
CA GLN A 221 -8.74 34.08 62.13
C GLN A 221 -10.03 34.22 62.98
N PRO A 222 -11.05 33.35 62.84
CA PRO A 222 -11.18 32.25 63.81
C PRO A 222 -11.77 30.91 63.32
N ALA A 223 -11.55 29.85 64.11
CA ALA A 223 -12.22 28.54 64.08
C ALA A 223 -13.65 28.63 64.72
N ALA A 224 -14.48 27.59 64.90
CA ALA A 224 -14.32 26.13 65.00
C ALA A 224 -15.69 25.44 64.68
N SER A 225 -16.04 24.16 64.93
CA SER A 225 -15.44 23.04 65.71
C SER A 225 -16.24 21.73 65.46
N ALA A 226 -15.58 20.57 65.70
CA ALA A 226 -16.15 19.28 66.14
C ALA A 226 -17.12 18.50 65.18
N ASP A 227 -17.22 17.16 65.22
CA ASP A 227 -16.66 16.17 66.17
C ASP A 227 -16.38 14.77 65.54
N GLN A 228 -15.61 13.93 66.23
CA GLN A 228 -15.42 12.48 65.96
C GLN A 228 -16.17 11.65 67.04
N PRO A 229 -15.82 10.40 67.44
CA PRO A 229 -15.27 9.20 66.77
C PRO A 229 -16.27 7.99 66.89
N SER A 230 -16.06 6.73 66.47
CA SER A 230 -15.04 5.76 66.94
C SER A 230 -15.12 4.39 66.23
N GLU A 231 -14.01 3.64 66.24
CA GLU A 231 -13.82 2.21 65.83
C GLU A 231 -14.40 1.19 66.88
N PRO A 232 -14.08 -0.15 66.94
CA PRO A 232 -13.27 -1.04 66.05
C PRO A 232 -13.74 -2.52 65.79
N ALA A 233 -13.36 -3.02 64.61
CA ALA A 233 -12.60 -4.26 64.27
C ALA A 233 -13.00 -5.74 64.64
N ARG A 234 -12.59 -6.65 63.72
CA ARG A 234 -12.41 -8.14 63.78
C ARG A 234 -13.70 -9.00 63.78
N GLY A 235 -13.81 -10.17 63.13
CA GLY A 235 -12.95 -10.90 62.18
C GLY A 235 -13.29 -12.42 62.14
N GLY A 236 -13.13 -13.12 60.99
CA GLY A 236 -13.20 -14.60 60.90
C GLY A 236 -14.11 -15.19 59.80
N ALA A 237 -13.65 -16.28 59.15
CA ALA A 237 -14.40 -17.13 58.21
C ALA A 237 -14.87 -18.44 58.92
N PRO A 238 -15.76 -19.32 58.36
CA PRO A 238 -15.37 -20.26 57.28
C PRO A 238 -16.47 -20.90 56.35
N VAL A 239 -16.01 -21.53 55.27
CA VAL A 239 -16.41 -22.82 54.61
C VAL A 239 -17.90 -23.17 54.25
N ALA A 240 -18.04 -23.48 52.95
CA ALA A 240 -18.98 -24.30 52.16
C ALA A 240 -20.12 -25.17 52.78
N GLY A 241 -21.20 -25.30 51.99
CA GLY A 241 -22.20 -26.38 52.01
C GLY A 241 -22.99 -26.43 50.68
N GLY A 242 -23.25 -27.62 50.14
CA GLY A 242 -23.89 -27.81 48.81
C GLY A 242 -25.35 -28.29 48.88
N GLY A 243 -26.07 -28.20 47.74
CA GLY A 243 -27.44 -28.72 47.60
C GLY A 243 -27.87 -28.86 46.14
N THR A 244 -28.53 -29.97 45.81
CA THR A 244 -29.01 -30.35 44.46
C THR A 244 -30.53 -30.23 44.33
N ARG A 245 -31.03 -29.78 43.16
CA ARG A 245 -32.07 -30.47 42.33
C ARG A 245 -32.63 -29.61 41.18
N ASP A 246 -32.79 -30.28 40.03
CA ASP A 246 -33.82 -30.21 38.97
C ASP A 246 -34.46 -28.87 38.52
N GLY A 247 -34.46 -28.65 37.19
CA GLY A 247 -35.39 -27.73 36.51
C GLY A 247 -34.82 -27.05 35.25
N ALA A 248 -35.02 -27.63 34.07
CA ALA A 248 -34.84 -26.97 32.76
C ALA A 248 -36.19 -26.41 32.24
N PRO A 249 -36.27 -25.62 31.15
CA PRO A 249 -35.19 -25.06 30.30
C PRO A 249 -35.30 -23.53 30.07
N VAL A 250 -34.18 -22.85 29.74
CA VAL A 250 -34.21 -21.50 29.12
C VAL A 250 -33.09 -21.40 28.08
N ALA A 251 -33.43 -20.84 26.90
CA ALA A 251 -32.47 -20.56 25.84
C ALA A 251 -31.71 -19.25 26.10
N GLY A 252 -30.43 -19.21 25.76
CA GLY A 252 -29.61 -18.00 25.83
C GLY A 252 -28.38 -18.12 24.94
N GLY A 253 -28.37 -17.38 23.82
CA GLY A 253 -27.19 -17.25 22.98
C GLY A 253 -26.18 -16.32 23.66
N GLY A 254 -24.99 -16.85 23.95
CA GLY A 254 -23.81 -16.06 24.30
C GLY A 254 -22.88 -15.88 23.09
N PRO A 255 -21.91 -14.94 23.14
CA PRO A 255 -20.91 -14.79 22.09
C PRO A 255 -20.09 -16.07 21.92
N ILE A 256 -19.80 -16.45 20.68
CA ILE A 256 -19.01 -17.64 20.36
C ILE A 256 -17.53 -17.34 20.61
N ASP A 257 -16.88 -18.12 21.48
CA ASP A 257 -15.44 -18.06 21.73
C ASP A 257 -14.68 -18.91 20.69
N TYR A 258 -13.95 -18.25 19.80
CA TYR A 258 -13.18 -18.88 18.71
C TYR A 258 -11.72 -19.22 19.09
N ARG A 259 -11.41 -19.36 20.39
CA ARG A 259 -10.06 -19.76 20.83
C ARG A 259 -9.76 -21.23 20.55
N HIS A 260 -8.96 -21.47 19.51
CA HIS A 260 -8.55 -22.80 19.09
C HIS A 260 -7.65 -23.51 20.15
N PRO A 261 -7.96 -24.74 20.60
CA PRO A 261 -7.37 -25.35 21.81
C PRO A 261 -5.96 -25.95 21.63
N ARG A 262 -5.12 -25.39 20.75
CA ARG A 262 -3.76 -25.91 20.45
C ARG A 262 -2.63 -24.88 20.35
N ARG A 263 -2.82 -23.65 20.84
CA ARG A 263 -1.73 -22.64 20.87
C ARG A 263 -1.35 -22.26 22.31
N ALA A 264 -0.30 -22.89 22.82
CA ALA A 264 0.45 -22.34 23.95
C ALA A 264 1.36 -21.20 23.45
N ALA A 265 1.45 -20.10 24.20
CA ALA A 265 2.31 -18.97 23.84
C ALA A 265 3.79 -19.32 24.07
N ALA A 266 4.66 -18.94 23.14
CA ALA A 266 6.11 -19.10 23.25
C ALA A 266 6.77 -17.75 23.60
N THR A 267 7.62 -17.76 24.62
CA THR A 267 8.34 -16.58 25.15
C THR A 267 9.73 -16.45 24.50
N PRO A 268 10.30 -15.24 24.31
CA PRO A 268 11.63 -15.06 23.70
C PRO A 268 12.81 -15.61 24.54
N PRO A 269 14.00 -15.82 23.95
CA PRO A 269 15.07 -16.62 24.53
C PRO A 269 16.08 -15.84 25.40
N ALA A 270 16.73 -16.54 26.34
CA ALA A 270 17.94 -16.07 27.02
C ALA A 270 18.83 -17.26 27.48
N GLY A 271 20.15 -17.06 27.48
CA GLY A 271 21.08 -17.85 28.31
C GLY A 271 21.84 -19.00 27.64
N ARG A 272 23.17 -18.96 27.74
CA ARG A 272 24.15 -19.82 27.06
C ARG A 272 24.69 -20.93 27.99
N GLN A 273 24.42 -22.21 27.68
CA GLN A 273 25.18 -23.45 28.05
C GLN A 273 25.46 -23.77 29.56
N PRO A 274 25.91 -25.00 29.93
CA PRO A 274 25.98 -26.29 29.22
C PRO A 274 25.28 -27.48 29.96
N SER A 275 25.17 -28.65 29.31
CA SER A 275 24.71 -29.94 29.88
C SER A 275 25.75 -30.56 30.85
N PRO A 276 25.39 -31.51 31.77
CA PRO A 276 25.09 -32.90 31.38
C PRO A 276 24.14 -33.75 32.28
N GLN A 277 23.91 -35.00 31.84
CA GLN A 277 23.39 -36.21 32.52
C GLN A 277 21.86 -36.54 32.52
N PRO A 278 21.48 -37.82 32.27
CA PRO A 278 20.09 -38.33 32.31
C PRO A 278 19.76 -39.04 33.64
N PRO A 279 18.46 -39.22 33.98
CA PRO A 279 17.95 -40.61 34.07
C PRO A 279 16.45 -40.84 33.74
N VAL A 280 16.19 -42.02 33.15
CA VAL A 280 15.14 -43.03 33.45
C VAL A 280 13.64 -42.60 33.55
N PRO A 281 12.69 -43.34 32.91
CA PRO A 281 11.29 -42.95 32.83
C PRO A 281 10.42 -43.38 34.03
N THR A 282 9.38 -42.60 34.33
CA THR A 282 8.28 -42.99 35.21
C THR A 282 6.94 -42.74 34.53
N ALA A 283 6.06 -43.75 34.52
CA ALA A 283 4.81 -43.70 33.77
C ALA A 283 3.76 -42.77 34.40
N GLY A 284 3.19 -41.88 33.58
CA GLY A 284 1.94 -41.16 33.83
C GLY A 284 0.81 -41.73 32.97
N PRO A 285 -0.47 -41.47 33.32
CA PRO A 285 -1.60 -42.22 32.76
C PRO A 285 -1.82 -41.95 31.27
N GLN A 286 -1.97 -43.02 30.50
CA GLN A 286 -2.38 -43.00 29.09
C GLN A 286 -3.75 -42.29 28.95
N PRO A 287 -3.84 -41.17 28.20
CA PRO A 287 -5.13 -40.63 27.78
C PRO A 287 -5.80 -41.62 26.83
N ILE A 288 -7.11 -41.84 27.01
CA ILE A 288 -7.92 -42.67 26.12
C ILE A 288 -7.78 -42.15 24.69
N ALA A 289 -7.50 -43.05 23.74
CA ALA A 289 -7.32 -42.70 22.34
C ALA A 289 -8.59 -42.06 21.77
N ALA A 290 -8.56 -40.74 21.59
CA ALA A 290 -9.51 -40.06 20.72
C ALA A 290 -9.34 -40.55 19.27
N PRO A 291 -10.40 -40.54 18.44
CA PRO A 291 -10.31 -41.06 17.08
C PRO A 291 -9.24 -40.31 16.29
N GLN A 292 -8.35 -41.06 15.63
CA GLN A 292 -7.43 -40.49 14.66
C GLN A 292 -8.24 -40.07 13.43
N GLY A 293 -8.59 -38.79 13.35
CA GLY A 293 -9.06 -38.17 12.12
C GLY A 293 -7.98 -38.33 11.04
N GLY A 294 -8.38 -38.82 9.86
CA GLY A 294 -7.46 -39.07 8.76
C GLY A 294 -6.88 -37.78 8.15
N PRO A 295 -5.86 -37.91 7.29
CA PRO A 295 -5.33 -36.78 6.54
C PRO A 295 -6.32 -36.33 5.46
N GLY A 296 -6.46 -35.02 5.26
CA GLY A 296 -7.20 -34.45 4.12
C GLY A 296 -8.71 -34.34 4.29
N GLN A 297 -9.16 -33.58 5.30
CA GLN A 297 -10.42 -32.85 5.20
C GLN A 297 -10.07 -31.37 5.30
N ASP A 298 -10.02 -30.71 4.15
CA ASP A 298 -9.75 -29.28 4.07
C ASP A 298 -10.90 -28.54 4.77
N ALA A 299 -10.57 -27.73 5.76
CA ALA A 299 -11.52 -26.79 6.32
C ALA A 299 -11.83 -25.74 5.25
N GLY A 300 -13.10 -25.42 5.05
CA GLY A 300 -13.50 -24.39 4.09
C GLY A 300 -12.92 -23.01 4.42
N PRO A 301 -12.91 -22.07 3.46
CA PRO A 301 -12.31 -20.75 3.64
C PRO A 301 -12.91 -20.01 4.85
N VAL A 302 -12.07 -19.25 5.54
CA VAL A 302 -12.44 -18.48 6.74
C VAL A 302 -12.06 -17.02 6.54
N ALA A 303 -12.96 -16.12 6.95
CA ALA A 303 -12.70 -14.68 6.90
C ALA A 303 -11.58 -14.27 7.86
N GLY A 304 -10.64 -13.52 7.32
CA GLY A 304 -9.43 -13.09 8.00
C GLY A 304 -8.51 -14.25 8.35
N ASP A 305 -8.35 -15.29 7.51
CA ASP A 305 -7.44 -16.41 7.84
C ASP A 305 -5.94 -16.03 7.68
N ALA A 306 -5.64 -15.13 6.73
CA ALA A 306 -4.29 -14.61 6.48
C ALA A 306 -3.59 -14.07 7.75
N PRO A 307 -2.25 -14.02 7.79
CA PRO A 307 -1.51 -13.50 8.95
C PRO A 307 -1.74 -11.98 9.13
N GLY A 308 -1.74 -11.53 10.39
CA GLY A 308 -1.91 -10.13 10.78
C GLY A 308 -2.14 -9.98 12.28
N TRP A 309 -1.96 -8.77 12.80
CA TRP A 309 -2.06 -8.43 14.23
C TRP A 309 -3.49 -8.03 14.62
N SER A 310 -4.25 -7.41 13.70
CA SER A 310 -5.67 -7.06 13.86
C SER A 310 -6.56 -7.83 12.87
N MET A 311 -7.87 -7.89 13.13
CA MET A 311 -8.80 -8.52 12.16
C MET A 311 -8.84 -7.77 10.83
N GLU A 312 -8.78 -6.43 10.85
CA GLU A 312 -8.73 -5.61 9.63
C GLU A 312 -7.47 -5.92 8.81
N GLU A 313 -6.31 -6.06 9.46
CA GLU A 313 -5.06 -6.41 8.78
C GLU A 313 -5.12 -7.81 8.15
N ARG A 314 -5.68 -8.79 8.85
CA ARG A 314 -5.88 -10.15 8.31
C ARG A 314 -6.81 -10.13 7.10
N LEU A 315 -7.91 -9.37 7.14
CA LEU A 315 -8.82 -9.22 6.00
C LEU A 315 -8.17 -8.49 4.81
N HIS A 316 -7.40 -7.43 5.06
CA HIS A 316 -6.62 -6.73 4.04
C HIS A 316 -5.59 -7.65 3.36
N ASN A 317 -4.83 -8.42 4.15
CA ASN A 317 -3.83 -9.35 3.65
C ASN A 317 -4.47 -10.53 2.89
N GLN A 318 -5.67 -10.96 3.27
CA GLN A 318 -6.42 -11.98 2.55
C GLN A 318 -6.91 -11.47 1.19
N VAL A 319 -7.51 -10.26 1.14
CA VAL A 319 -7.87 -9.60 -0.12
C VAL A 319 -6.67 -9.42 -1.04
N TRP A 320 -5.50 -9.07 -0.48
CA TRP A 320 -4.25 -8.97 -1.24
C TRP A 320 -3.77 -10.33 -1.78
N GLY A 321 -3.91 -11.41 -0.99
CA GLY A 321 -3.64 -12.78 -1.44
C GLY A 321 -4.54 -13.20 -2.60
N MET A 322 -5.86 -13.00 -2.47
CA MET A 322 -6.84 -13.27 -3.53
C MET A 322 -6.53 -12.50 -4.83
N PHE A 323 -6.03 -11.27 -4.71
CA PHE A 323 -5.60 -10.45 -5.86
C PHE A 323 -4.38 -11.08 -6.56
N GLU A 324 -3.36 -11.48 -5.80
CA GLU A 324 -2.15 -12.13 -6.33
C GLU A 324 -2.46 -13.49 -6.98
N ASP A 325 -3.27 -14.31 -6.31
CA ASP A 325 -3.63 -15.66 -6.78
C ASP A 325 -4.47 -15.60 -8.05
N LEU A 326 -5.43 -14.66 -8.16
CA LEU A 326 -6.17 -14.45 -9.41
C LEU A 326 -5.24 -13.98 -10.54
N ALA A 327 -4.31 -13.05 -10.27
CA ALA A 327 -3.35 -12.57 -11.26
C ALA A 327 -2.48 -13.71 -11.80
N ARG A 328 -1.91 -14.52 -10.89
CA ARG A 328 -1.06 -15.68 -11.21
C ARG A 328 -1.83 -16.79 -11.95
N THR A 329 -3.07 -17.06 -11.55
CA THR A 329 -3.94 -18.07 -12.17
C THR A 329 -4.28 -17.70 -13.62
N VAL A 330 -4.71 -16.46 -13.86
CA VAL A 330 -4.99 -15.99 -15.24
C VAL A 330 -3.71 -15.91 -16.07
N ALA A 331 -2.56 -15.56 -15.48
CA ALA A 331 -1.26 -15.61 -16.16
C ALA A 331 -0.87 -17.03 -16.60
N ALA A 332 -1.06 -18.02 -15.74
CA ALA A 332 -0.81 -19.42 -16.05
C ALA A 332 -1.74 -19.93 -17.18
N TYR A 333 -3.03 -19.56 -17.14
CA TYR A 333 -3.98 -19.86 -18.21
C TYR A 333 -3.55 -19.25 -19.55
N ARG A 334 -3.30 -17.93 -19.60
CA ARG A 334 -2.87 -17.22 -20.82
C ARG A 334 -1.59 -17.84 -21.39
N SER A 335 -0.59 -18.08 -20.56
CA SER A 335 0.68 -18.73 -20.96
C SER A 335 0.48 -20.15 -21.54
N ALA A 336 -0.48 -20.91 -21.00
CA ALA A 336 -0.79 -22.25 -21.50
C ALA A 336 -1.52 -22.21 -22.86
N VAL A 337 -2.38 -21.21 -23.10
CA VAL A 337 -3.01 -20.95 -24.40
C VAL A 337 -1.95 -20.53 -25.43
N ASP A 338 -1.10 -19.55 -25.09
CA ASP A 338 0.00 -19.10 -25.97
C ASP A 338 0.95 -20.25 -26.35
N PHE A 339 1.25 -21.15 -25.40
CA PHE A 339 2.02 -22.37 -25.66
C PHE A 339 1.29 -23.33 -26.61
N ALA A 340 -0.02 -23.53 -26.43
CA ALA A 340 -0.83 -24.36 -27.32
C ALA A 340 -0.87 -23.80 -28.74
N ASP A 341 -1.07 -22.49 -28.90
CA ASP A 341 -1.05 -21.78 -30.18
C ASP A 341 0.32 -21.91 -30.87
N THR A 342 1.40 -21.57 -30.17
CA THR A 342 2.77 -21.67 -30.70
C THR A 342 3.16 -23.12 -31.04
N ARG A 343 2.61 -24.11 -30.33
CA ARG A 343 2.77 -25.53 -30.66
C ARG A 343 2.01 -25.89 -31.93
N MET A 344 0.75 -25.48 -32.04
CA MET A 344 -0.08 -25.75 -33.21
C MET A 344 0.54 -25.12 -34.47
N GLU A 345 1.03 -23.88 -34.39
CA GLU A 345 1.70 -23.22 -35.51
C GLU A 345 2.91 -24.03 -36.01
N ARG A 346 3.79 -24.49 -35.11
CA ARG A 346 4.93 -25.36 -35.45
C ARG A 346 4.51 -26.70 -36.08
N GLU A 347 3.47 -27.34 -35.55
CA GLU A 347 2.94 -28.60 -36.13
C GLU A 347 2.35 -28.35 -37.54
N LEU A 348 1.70 -27.20 -37.78
CA LEU A 348 1.16 -26.81 -39.08
C LEU A 348 2.25 -26.41 -40.10
N GLU A 349 3.30 -25.70 -39.68
CA GLU A 349 4.45 -25.35 -40.52
C GLU A 349 5.15 -26.61 -41.03
N GLY A 350 5.37 -27.60 -40.16
CA GLY A 350 5.94 -28.90 -40.52
C GLY A 350 5.16 -29.63 -41.63
N VAL A 351 3.82 -29.50 -41.64
CA VAL A 351 2.94 -30.07 -42.68
C VAL A 351 3.01 -29.28 -44.01
N LEU A 352 3.43 -28.01 -43.99
CA LEU A 352 3.55 -27.17 -45.19
C LEU A 352 4.92 -27.30 -45.90
N GLY A 353 5.90 -27.94 -45.26
CA GLY A 353 7.28 -28.08 -45.74
C GLY A 353 7.45 -28.87 -47.05
N ASP A 354 6.58 -29.83 -47.38
CA ASP A 354 6.57 -30.51 -48.69
C ASP A 354 5.46 -29.93 -49.60
N PRO A 355 5.82 -29.21 -50.68
CA PRO A 355 4.86 -28.66 -51.64
C PRO A 355 3.93 -29.71 -52.30
N ARG A 356 4.36 -30.97 -52.40
CA ARG A 356 3.57 -32.05 -53.04
C ARG A 356 2.58 -32.72 -52.08
N ALA A 357 2.80 -32.60 -50.77
CA ALA A 357 1.96 -33.24 -49.74
C ALA A 357 0.81 -32.34 -49.24
N ARG A 358 0.80 -31.04 -49.60
CA ARG A 358 -0.12 -30.03 -49.01
C ARG A 358 -1.62 -30.35 -49.15
N VAL A 359 -2.02 -31.08 -50.19
CA VAL A 359 -3.41 -31.51 -50.46
C VAL A 359 -3.47 -33.04 -50.49
N SER A 360 -3.02 -33.65 -49.39
CA SER A 360 -3.05 -35.10 -49.14
C SER A 360 -3.94 -35.39 -47.94
N PRO A 361 -4.72 -36.49 -47.93
CA PRO A 361 -5.46 -36.94 -46.74
C PRO A 361 -4.57 -37.09 -45.49
N VAL A 362 -3.27 -37.37 -45.66
CA VAL A 362 -2.30 -37.44 -44.56
C VAL A 362 -2.01 -36.06 -43.97
N ALA A 363 -1.90 -35.02 -44.81
CA ALA A 363 -1.73 -33.64 -44.35
C ALA A 363 -3.00 -33.10 -43.67
N ASP A 364 -4.19 -33.47 -44.16
CA ASP A 364 -5.46 -33.10 -43.52
C ASP A 364 -5.66 -33.81 -42.19
N ALA A 365 -5.28 -35.09 -42.07
CA ALA A 365 -5.25 -35.81 -40.81
C ALA A 365 -4.29 -35.16 -39.79
N ALA A 366 -3.07 -34.80 -40.21
CA ALA A 366 -2.09 -34.13 -39.36
C ALA A 366 -2.58 -32.75 -38.87
N ARG A 367 -3.25 -31.96 -39.73
CA ARG A 367 -3.89 -30.69 -39.33
C ARG A 367 -5.02 -30.89 -38.33
N ALA A 368 -5.84 -31.93 -38.52
CA ALA A 368 -6.91 -32.27 -37.60
C ALA A 368 -6.36 -32.72 -36.23
N GLU A 369 -5.29 -33.51 -36.23
CA GLU A 369 -4.61 -33.96 -35.01
C GLU A 369 -3.97 -32.79 -34.25
N ALA A 370 -3.28 -31.87 -34.94
CA ALA A 370 -2.70 -30.67 -34.33
C ALA A 370 -3.77 -29.78 -33.67
N ARG A 371 -4.91 -29.57 -34.35
CA ARG A 371 -6.07 -28.84 -33.80
C ARG A 371 -6.71 -29.56 -32.61
N ALA A 372 -6.78 -30.89 -32.64
CA ALA A 372 -7.30 -31.67 -31.51
C ALA A 372 -6.39 -31.59 -30.28
N LYS A 373 -5.07 -31.62 -30.46
CA LYS A 373 -4.08 -31.40 -29.38
C LYS A 373 -4.16 -29.99 -28.80
N HIS A 374 -4.26 -28.98 -29.68
CA HIS A 374 -4.47 -27.59 -29.28
C HIS A 374 -5.72 -27.44 -28.40
N GLY A 375 -6.88 -27.91 -28.89
CA GLY A 375 -8.13 -27.86 -28.13
C GLY A 375 -8.04 -28.60 -26.80
N ALA A 376 -7.40 -29.78 -26.76
CA ALA A 376 -7.20 -30.52 -25.51
C ALA A 376 -6.35 -29.76 -24.48
N LEU A 377 -5.29 -29.06 -24.92
CA LEU A 377 -4.46 -28.23 -24.03
C LEU A 377 -5.22 -26.99 -23.52
N VAL A 378 -5.99 -26.32 -24.37
CA VAL A 378 -6.78 -25.14 -24.00
C VAL A 378 -7.91 -25.52 -23.04
N GLU A 379 -8.64 -26.61 -23.27
CA GLU A 379 -9.67 -27.09 -22.35
C GLU A 379 -9.08 -27.57 -21.01
N GLN A 380 -7.89 -28.20 -21.02
CA GLN A 380 -7.19 -28.55 -19.78
C GLN A 380 -6.78 -27.29 -18.99
N ALA A 381 -6.24 -26.27 -19.67
CA ALA A 381 -5.90 -25.00 -19.04
C ALA A 381 -7.13 -24.28 -18.47
N ARG A 382 -8.25 -24.27 -19.22
CA ARG A 382 -9.52 -23.71 -18.75
C ARG A 382 -10.06 -24.46 -17.53
N THR A 383 -10.01 -25.79 -17.51
CA THR A 383 -10.45 -26.61 -16.37
C THR A 383 -9.68 -26.26 -15.08
N VAL A 384 -8.39 -25.94 -15.19
CA VAL A 384 -7.57 -25.48 -14.05
C VAL A 384 -7.98 -24.07 -13.61
N LEU A 385 -8.10 -23.14 -14.56
CA LEU A 385 -8.59 -21.77 -14.30
C LEU A 385 -9.95 -21.76 -13.61
N GLU A 386 -10.93 -22.51 -14.12
CA GLU A 386 -12.28 -22.61 -13.55
C GLU A 386 -12.26 -23.12 -12.11
N ARG A 387 -11.47 -24.17 -11.83
CA ARG A 387 -11.29 -24.69 -10.46
C ARG A 387 -10.73 -23.62 -9.52
N ASP A 388 -9.69 -22.92 -9.95
CA ASP A 388 -8.95 -21.97 -9.11
C ASP A 388 -9.75 -20.67 -8.91
N VAL A 389 -10.50 -20.22 -9.92
CA VAL A 389 -11.50 -19.13 -9.79
C VAL A 389 -12.62 -19.53 -8.83
N SER A 390 -13.19 -20.74 -8.93
CA SER A 390 -14.23 -21.19 -7.98
C SER A 390 -13.74 -21.34 -6.54
N GLN A 391 -12.44 -21.59 -6.31
CA GLN A 391 -11.86 -21.53 -4.97
C GLN A 391 -11.85 -20.08 -4.44
N LEU A 392 -11.44 -19.11 -5.27
CA LEU A 392 -11.41 -17.70 -4.93
C LEU A 392 -12.82 -17.09 -4.77
N GLU A 393 -13.80 -17.57 -5.53
CA GLU A 393 -15.23 -17.24 -5.33
C GLU A 393 -15.72 -17.72 -3.96
N ALA A 394 -15.43 -18.97 -3.57
CA ALA A 394 -15.78 -19.48 -2.25
C ALA A 394 -15.07 -18.73 -1.11
N GLU A 395 -13.87 -18.21 -1.33
CA GLU A 395 -13.19 -17.33 -0.39
C GLU A 395 -13.86 -15.95 -0.30
N ALA A 396 -14.21 -15.34 -1.45
CA ALA A 396 -14.94 -14.07 -1.51
C ALA A 396 -16.31 -14.12 -0.82
N GLU A 397 -17.05 -15.23 -0.94
CA GLU A 397 -18.32 -15.46 -0.24
C GLU A 397 -18.21 -15.38 1.29
N VAL A 398 -17.05 -15.72 1.85
CA VAL A 398 -16.81 -15.67 3.31
C VAL A 398 -16.16 -14.33 3.70
N VAL A 399 -15.25 -13.80 2.87
CA VAL A 399 -14.52 -12.55 3.14
C VAL A 399 -15.40 -11.31 3.03
N GLU A 400 -16.14 -11.12 1.92
CA GLU A 400 -16.91 -9.89 1.67
C GLU A 400 -17.92 -9.56 2.79
N PRO A 401 -18.74 -10.50 3.31
CA PRO A 401 -19.65 -10.22 4.42
C PRO A 401 -18.95 -9.88 5.75
N ALA A 402 -17.67 -10.23 5.90
CA ALA A 402 -16.87 -9.96 7.09
C ALA A 402 -16.08 -8.64 7.01
N LEU A 403 -16.06 -7.97 5.86
CA LEU A 403 -15.34 -6.72 5.68
C LEU A 403 -15.93 -5.60 6.58
N PRO A 404 -15.09 -4.87 7.34
CA PRO A 404 -15.54 -3.71 8.12
C PRO A 404 -15.93 -2.55 7.17
N PRO A 405 -16.63 -1.51 7.65
CA PRO A 405 -17.09 -0.39 6.81
C PRO A 405 -16.00 0.26 5.93
N ALA A 406 -14.74 0.25 6.36
CA ALA A 406 -13.61 0.75 5.58
C ALA A 406 -13.32 -0.07 4.29
N LEU A 407 -13.56 -1.37 4.32
CA LEU A 407 -13.27 -2.31 3.22
C LEU A 407 -14.53 -2.82 2.51
N ALA A 408 -15.71 -2.57 3.07
CA ALA A 408 -16.98 -3.06 2.56
C ALA A 408 -17.58 -2.17 1.46
N ARG A 409 -18.32 -2.77 0.51
CA ARG A 409 -19.17 -2.07 -0.46
C ARG A 409 -20.40 -1.43 0.21
N TRP A 410 -21.04 -0.47 -0.45
CA TRP A 410 -22.25 0.20 0.06
C TRP A 410 -23.52 -0.67 0.10
N ASP A 411 -23.54 -1.83 -0.55
CA ASP A 411 -24.58 -2.86 -0.41
C ASP A 411 -24.34 -3.82 0.78
N ASN A 412 -23.17 -3.77 1.41
CA ASN A 412 -22.82 -4.66 2.51
C ASN A 412 -23.71 -4.38 3.77
N PRO A 413 -24.27 -5.42 4.41
CA PRO A 413 -25.10 -5.26 5.62
C PRO A 413 -24.44 -4.52 6.78
N VAL A 414 -23.10 -4.46 6.85
CA VAL A 414 -22.34 -3.75 7.90
C VAL A 414 -22.78 -2.29 8.07
N TRP A 415 -23.22 -1.64 6.99
CA TRP A 415 -23.68 -0.24 7.03
C TRP A 415 -24.99 -0.01 7.79
N GLN A 416 -25.82 -1.04 8.00
CA GLN A 416 -27.08 -0.91 8.74
C GLN A 416 -26.82 -0.60 10.23
N ALA A 417 -25.83 -1.29 10.80
CA ALA A 417 -25.34 -1.12 12.16
C ALA A 417 -24.15 -0.14 12.25
N TYR A 418 -23.92 0.69 11.22
CA TYR A 418 -22.80 1.64 11.18
C TYR A 418 -22.75 2.57 12.39
N GLU A 419 -21.59 2.64 13.02
CA GLU A 419 -21.18 3.63 14.01
C GLU A 419 -19.82 4.22 13.58
N PRO A 420 -19.54 5.52 13.84
CA PRO A 420 -18.24 6.11 13.53
C PRO A 420 -17.11 5.39 14.30
N PRO A 421 -15.98 5.05 13.65
CA PRO A 421 -14.92 4.28 14.29
C PRO A 421 -14.14 5.13 15.30
N ALA A 422 -13.60 4.48 16.33
CA ALA A 422 -12.77 5.15 17.34
C ALA A 422 -11.32 5.40 16.86
N GLU A 423 -10.82 4.56 15.95
CA GLU A 423 -9.48 4.62 15.38
C GLU A 423 -9.55 4.70 13.86
N ARG A 424 -8.51 5.24 13.23
CA ARG A 424 -8.43 5.33 11.77
C ARG A 424 -8.13 3.94 11.20
N PRO A 425 -8.87 3.46 10.18
CA PRO A 425 -8.58 2.20 9.51
C PRO A 425 -7.26 2.27 8.75
N MET A 426 -6.65 1.12 8.55
CA MET A 426 -5.40 0.93 7.81
C MET A 426 -5.57 1.11 6.30
N SER A 427 -6.77 0.82 5.78
CA SER A 427 -7.06 0.96 4.35
C SER A 427 -8.53 1.27 4.05
N LEU A 428 -8.78 1.79 2.86
CA LEU A 428 -10.10 2.15 2.34
C LEU A 428 -10.31 1.47 0.99
N ARG A 429 -11.50 0.87 0.76
CA ARG A 429 -11.90 0.42 -0.58
C ARG A 429 -12.30 1.61 -1.45
N VAL A 430 -11.66 1.75 -2.60
CA VAL A 430 -11.95 2.82 -3.57
C VAL A 430 -12.66 2.33 -4.82
N GLY A 431 -12.86 1.01 -4.96
CA GLY A 431 -13.62 0.37 -6.05
C GLY A 431 -13.39 -1.14 -6.06
N ASP A 432 -13.69 -1.79 -7.18
CA ASP A 432 -13.45 -3.22 -7.42
C ASP A 432 -12.53 -3.40 -8.66
N LEU A 433 -11.85 -4.54 -8.75
CA LEU A 433 -11.07 -5.00 -9.90
C LEU A 433 -11.62 -6.34 -10.42
N SER A 434 -11.61 -6.55 -11.73
CA SER A 434 -11.88 -7.85 -12.35
C SER A 434 -11.01 -8.10 -13.59
N LEU A 435 -10.93 -9.37 -14.00
CA LEU A 435 -10.34 -9.80 -15.27
C LEU A 435 -11.44 -10.46 -16.12
N ALA A 436 -11.32 -10.39 -17.45
CA ALA A 436 -12.33 -10.97 -18.36
C ALA A 436 -12.53 -12.48 -18.14
N GLU A 437 -11.47 -13.17 -17.70
CA GLU A 437 -11.44 -14.60 -17.39
C GLU A 437 -12.11 -14.97 -16.05
N SER A 438 -12.39 -14.02 -15.14
CA SER A 438 -12.83 -14.32 -13.77
C SER A 438 -14.35 -14.53 -13.59
N GLY A 439 -15.12 -14.54 -14.68
CA GLY A 439 -16.55 -14.94 -14.72
C GLY A 439 -17.56 -14.04 -13.99
N GLY A 440 -17.09 -13.19 -13.07
CA GLY A 440 -17.90 -12.38 -12.16
C GLY A 440 -17.21 -12.07 -10.83
N LEU A 441 -16.14 -12.80 -10.48
CA LEU A 441 -15.32 -12.55 -9.29
C LEU A 441 -14.69 -11.15 -9.33
N ARG A 442 -14.85 -10.43 -8.21
CA ARG A 442 -14.37 -9.06 -7.98
C ARG A 442 -13.40 -9.03 -6.82
N ILE A 443 -12.27 -8.36 -7.02
CA ILE A 443 -11.27 -8.11 -5.98
C ILE A 443 -11.39 -6.65 -5.50
N PRO A 444 -11.56 -6.38 -4.19
CA PRO A 444 -11.59 -5.01 -3.67
C PRO A 444 -10.31 -4.22 -4.01
N LEU A 445 -10.42 -3.05 -4.65
CA LEU A 445 -9.29 -2.13 -4.80
C LEU A 445 -9.12 -1.33 -3.51
N LEU A 446 -8.07 -1.62 -2.74
CA LEU A 446 -7.78 -0.97 -1.46
C LEU A 446 -6.64 0.05 -1.57
N VAL A 447 -6.81 1.23 -0.99
CA VAL A 447 -5.72 2.20 -0.75
C VAL A 447 -5.37 2.25 0.74
N ARG A 448 -4.09 2.44 1.08
CA ARG A 448 -3.66 2.61 2.48
C ARG A 448 -4.02 4.01 2.98
N LEU A 449 -4.21 4.13 4.30
CA LEU A 449 -4.40 5.40 5.00
C LEU A 449 -3.24 5.65 6.00
N PRO A 450 -2.73 6.89 6.17
CA PRO A 450 -3.11 8.12 5.46
C PRO A 450 -2.90 8.02 3.94
N LEU A 451 -3.60 8.87 3.18
CA LEU A 451 -3.64 8.80 1.72
C LEU A 451 -2.31 9.30 1.11
N GLU A 452 -1.30 8.43 1.09
CA GLU A 452 0.04 8.70 0.53
C GLU A 452 -0.01 9.10 -0.96
N ARG A 453 -0.96 8.54 -1.70
CA ARG A 453 -1.15 8.80 -3.13
C ARG A 453 -2.54 9.38 -3.36
N GLY A 454 -2.60 10.64 -3.78
CA GLY A 454 -3.87 11.29 -4.13
C GLY A 454 -4.60 10.58 -5.26
N LEU A 455 -5.90 10.86 -5.41
CA LEU A 455 -6.77 10.23 -6.40
C LEU A 455 -7.03 11.17 -7.57
N TRP A 456 -7.11 10.64 -8.79
CA TRP A 456 -7.60 11.34 -9.98
C TRP A 456 -8.72 10.52 -10.60
N ILE A 457 -9.94 11.06 -10.60
CA ILE A 457 -11.11 10.49 -11.26
C ILE A 457 -11.22 11.15 -12.64
N ASP A 458 -11.04 10.34 -13.68
CA ASP A 458 -10.99 10.81 -15.07
C ASP A 458 -12.40 11.17 -15.57
N SER A 459 -12.66 12.46 -15.79
CA SER A 459 -13.94 12.92 -16.38
C SER A 459 -13.88 13.05 -17.91
N GLY A 460 -12.76 12.66 -18.53
CA GLY A 460 -12.59 12.62 -19.99
C GLY A 460 -13.14 11.35 -20.62
N ARG A 461 -13.04 11.26 -21.96
CA ARG A 461 -13.50 10.07 -22.69
C ARG A 461 -12.51 8.90 -22.51
N PRO A 462 -12.98 7.67 -22.20
CA PRO A 462 -12.13 6.49 -22.17
C PRO A 462 -11.56 6.22 -23.57
N ARG A 463 -10.27 5.85 -23.64
CA ARG A 463 -9.57 5.61 -24.90
C ARG A 463 -9.68 4.14 -25.28
N GLY A 464 -10.41 3.84 -26.35
CA GLY A 464 -10.51 2.49 -26.91
C GLY A 464 -11.93 1.92 -26.98
N SER A 465 -12.92 2.57 -26.37
CA SER A 465 -14.31 2.10 -26.46
C SER A 465 -14.91 2.36 -27.85
N GLU A 466 -15.08 1.29 -28.64
CA GLU A 466 -16.05 1.23 -29.74
C GLU A 466 -17.50 1.06 -29.21
N ALA A 467 -17.67 0.84 -27.90
CA ALA A 467 -18.94 0.56 -27.24
C ALA A 467 -19.57 1.83 -26.63
N GLY A 468 -20.37 2.54 -27.43
CA GLY A 468 -21.37 3.49 -26.95
C GLY A 468 -20.83 4.82 -26.43
N SER A 469 -21.22 5.92 -27.07
CA SER A 469 -20.94 7.27 -26.58
C SER A 469 -21.70 7.55 -25.29
N ALA A 470 -21.06 7.34 -24.13
CA ALA A 470 -21.42 8.10 -22.94
C ALA A 470 -21.25 9.59 -23.28
N ASP A 471 -22.29 10.38 -23.01
CA ASP A 471 -22.22 11.82 -23.22
C ASP A 471 -21.14 12.41 -22.31
N GLN A 472 -20.41 13.43 -22.78
CA GLN A 472 -19.29 13.99 -22.01
C GLN A 472 -19.80 14.59 -20.69
N ASP A 473 -20.99 15.18 -20.72
CA ASP A 473 -21.67 15.68 -19.53
C ASP A 473 -22.15 14.56 -18.59
N GLU A 474 -22.41 13.35 -19.11
CA GLU A 474 -22.73 12.18 -18.28
C GLU A 474 -21.47 11.63 -17.60
N LEU A 475 -20.34 11.51 -18.30
CA LEU A 475 -19.06 11.12 -17.70
C LEU A 475 -18.62 12.09 -16.60
N ARG A 476 -18.75 13.41 -16.83
CA ARG A 476 -18.51 14.44 -15.81
C ARG A 476 -19.44 14.29 -14.61
N ARG A 477 -20.73 14.01 -14.83
CA ARG A 477 -21.73 13.77 -13.78
C ARG A 477 -21.37 12.55 -12.92
N LEU A 478 -21.06 11.43 -13.58
CA LEU A 478 -20.67 10.18 -12.92
C LEU A 478 -19.35 10.36 -12.15
N ALA A 479 -18.36 11.08 -12.70
CA ALA A 479 -17.10 11.37 -12.01
C ALA A 479 -17.30 12.21 -10.75
N ALA A 480 -18.19 13.22 -10.79
CA ALA A 480 -18.55 14.00 -9.61
C ALA A 480 -19.32 13.17 -8.56
N GLN A 481 -20.17 12.22 -9.00
CA GLN A 481 -20.84 11.27 -8.10
C GLN A 481 -19.83 10.30 -7.46
N THR A 482 -18.91 9.71 -8.23
CA THR A 482 -17.84 8.84 -7.71
C THR A 482 -17.00 9.56 -6.66
N ALA A 483 -16.61 10.82 -6.91
CA ALA A 483 -15.89 11.65 -5.94
C ALA A 483 -16.69 11.86 -4.65
N THR A 484 -18.00 12.13 -4.76
CA THR A 484 -18.89 12.30 -3.59
C THR A 484 -19.00 11.01 -2.79
N VAL A 485 -19.18 9.86 -3.46
CA VAL A 485 -19.28 8.54 -2.81
C VAL A 485 -17.98 8.20 -2.07
N LEU A 486 -16.83 8.42 -2.70
CA LEU A 486 -15.52 8.25 -2.06
C LEU A 486 -15.35 9.20 -0.88
N ALA A 487 -15.62 10.50 -1.04
CA ALA A 487 -15.53 11.48 0.04
C ALA A 487 -16.42 11.16 1.25
N ALA A 488 -17.63 10.66 1.00
CA ALA A 488 -18.53 10.18 2.04
C ALA A 488 -17.99 8.92 2.73
N HIS A 489 -17.34 8.02 1.97
CA HIS A 489 -16.69 6.82 2.51
C HIS A 489 -15.51 7.20 3.41
N PHE A 490 -14.63 8.11 2.94
CA PHE A 490 -13.56 8.72 3.75
C PHE A 490 -14.10 9.30 5.06
N VAL A 491 -15.13 10.15 5.01
CA VAL A 491 -15.74 10.76 6.20
C VAL A 491 -16.41 9.74 7.13
N ALA A 492 -17.00 8.68 6.58
CA ALA A 492 -17.62 7.63 7.38
C ALA A 492 -16.61 6.75 8.13
N VAL A 493 -15.39 6.62 7.62
CA VAL A 493 -14.41 5.67 8.20
C VAL A 493 -13.28 6.38 8.96
N HIS A 494 -13.23 7.70 8.95
CA HIS A 494 -12.37 8.44 9.88
C HIS A 494 -13.08 8.61 11.23
N PRO A 495 -12.35 8.63 12.36
CA PRO A 495 -12.94 8.98 13.63
C PRO A 495 -13.53 10.39 13.61
N VAL A 496 -14.49 10.62 14.50
CA VAL A 496 -15.22 11.88 14.61
C VAL A 496 -14.23 13.04 14.71
N ASP A 497 -14.41 14.01 13.81
CA ASP A 497 -13.60 15.24 13.68
C ASP A 497 -12.09 15.04 13.43
N GLN A 498 -11.64 13.83 13.05
CA GLN A 498 -10.27 13.58 12.57
C GLN A 498 -10.08 13.75 11.05
N LEU A 499 -11.15 14.11 10.30
CA LEU A 499 -11.07 14.45 8.87
C LEU A 499 -11.92 15.70 8.54
N THR A 500 -11.28 16.72 7.97
CA THR A 500 -11.92 17.92 7.42
C THR A 500 -11.91 17.85 5.89
N LEU A 501 -13.10 17.93 5.28
CA LEU A 501 -13.26 18.06 3.82
C LEU A 501 -13.14 19.52 3.36
N HIS A 502 -12.44 19.73 2.25
CA HIS A 502 -12.46 20.96 1.46
C HIS A 502 -12.90 20.63 0.04
N VAL A 503 -13.77 21.45 -0.56
CA VAL A 503 -14.19 21.28 -1.95
C VAL A 503 -13.92 22.57 -2.71
N ILE A 504 -13.30 22.45 -3.88
CA ILE A 504 -13.19 23.52 -4.88
C ILE A 504 -14.06 23.12 -6.07
N ASP A 505 -15.02 23.97 -6.42
CA ASP A 505 -15.93 23.79 -7.57
C ASP A 505 -16.20 25.17 -8.18
N PRO A 506 -15.31 25.68 -9.07
CA PRO A 506 -15.29 27.10 -9.42
C PRO A 506 -16.53 27.56 -10.20
N ALA A 507 -17.07 26.72 -11.09
CA ALA A 507 -18.30 26.97 -11.83
C ALA A 507 -19.58 26.40 -11.17
N GLY A 508 -19.46 25.59 -10.11
CA GLY A 508 -20.60 24.92 -9.48
C GLY A 508 -21.07 23.68 -10.25
N ALA A 509 -20.22 23.07 -11.08
CA ALA A 509 -20.56 21.96 -11.95
C ALA A 509 -20.85 20.66 -11.18
N ALA A 510 -20.26 20.50 -9.99
CA ALA A 510 -20.46 19.35 -9.11
C ALA A 510 -21.59 19.56 -8.08
N ALA A 511 -22.23 20.73 -8.03
CA ALA A 511 -23.20 21.11 -6.99
C ALA A 511 -24.28 20.05 -6.72
N THR A 512 -24.90 19.47 -7.76
CA THR A 512 -25.90 18.39 -7.62
C THR A 512 -25.32 17.10 -7.06
N ALA A 513 -24.10 16.74 -7.46
CA ALA A 513 -23.42 15.55 -6.96
C ALA A 513 -23.02 15.71 -5.49
N LEU A 514 -22.64 16.92 -5.08
CA LEU A 514 -22.19 17.25 -3.72
C LEU A 514 -23.33 17.36 -2.69
N LEU A 515 -24.60 17.38 -3.12
CA LEU A 515 -25.77 17.52 -2.22
C LEU A 515 -25.74 16.60 -0.99
N PRO A 516 -25.39 15.29 -1.07
CA PRO A 516 -25.34 14.43 0.12
C PRO A 516 -24.37 14.92 1.19
N LEU A 517 -23.24 15.54 0.82
CA LEU A 517 -22.24 16.07 1.75
C LEU A 517 -22.62 17.45 2.30
N VAL A 518 -23.31 18.26 1.49
CA VAL A 518 -23.78 19.61 1.87
C VAL A 518 -25.01 19.52 2.77
N GLU A 519 -26.05 18.81 2.36
CA GLU A 519 -27.33 18.70 3.08
C GLU A 519 -27.20 17.94 4.42
N SER A 520 -26.24 17.02 4.52
CA SER A 520 -25.96 16.33 5.79
C SER A 520 -25.16 17.18 6.79
N GLY A 521 -24.49 18.23 6.34
CA GLY A 521 -23.48 18.96 7.14
C GLY A 521 -22.14 18.23 7.28
N ALA A 522 -21.91 17.18 6.49
CA ALA A 522 -20.62 16.48 6.48
C ALA A 522 -19.47 17.41 6.02
N LEU A 523 -19.77 18.27 5.05
CA LEU A 523 -18.91 19.34 4.57
C LEU A 523 -19.10 20.62 5.43
N ARG A 524 -18.10 20.97 6.24
CA ARG A 524 -18.17 22.11 7.21
C ARG A 524 -18.24 23.50 6.55
N ASN A 525 -17.71 23.67 5.33
CA ASN A 525 -17.66 24.93 4.60
C ASN A 525 -18.25 24.74 3.19
N PRO A 526 -19.03 25.68 2.64
CA PRO A 526 -19.55 25.54 1.28
C PRO A 526 -18.42 25.39 0.25
N PRO A 527 -18.65 24.68 -0.88
CA PRO A 527 -17.66 24.57 -1.95
C PRO A 527 -17.13 25.93 -2.39
N ALA A 528 -15.81 25.99 -2.59
CA ALA A 528 -15.13 27.22 -2.97
C ALA A 528 -15.37 27.54 -4.45
N ALA A 529 -16.29 28.49 -4.69
CA ALA A 529 -16.68 28.97 -6.01
C ALA A 529 -15.80 30.14 -6.50
N GLY A 530 -15.58 30.21 -7.82
CA GLY A 530 -14.77 31.21 -8.51
C GLY A 530 -13.28 31.22 -8.14
N ALA A 531 -12.47 31.93 -8.95
CA ALA A 531 -11.01 31.99 -8.77
C ALA A 531 -10.58 32.49 -7.37
N SER A 532 -11.30 33.43 -6.76
CA SER A 532 -11.03 33.91 -5.40
C SER A 532 -11.29 32.85 -4.32
N GLY A 533 -12.21 31.91 -4.56
CA GLY A 533 -12.44 30.76 -3.69
C GLY A 533 -11.32 29.73 -3.82
N VAL A 534 -10.93 29.41 -5.06
CA VAL A 534 -9.79 28.55 -5.40
C VAL A 534 -8.53 29.02 -4.67
N ALA A 535 -8.10 30.26 -4.94
CA ALA A 535 -6.88 30.84 -4.39
C ALA A 535 -6.86 30.80 -2.86
N ARG A 536 -7.93 31.25 -2.20
CA ARG A 536 -8.03 31.24 -0.73
C ARG A 536 -7.91 29.84 -0.13
N THR A 537 -8.49 28.84 -0.78
CA THR A 537 -8.50 27.45 -0.28
C THR A 537 -7.12 26.83 -0.42
N LEU A 538 -6.47 27.02 -1.57
CA LEU A 538 -5.13 26.54 -1.84
C LEU A 538 -4.07 27.25 -0.98
N GLU A 539 -4.16 28.58 -0.81
CA GLU A 539 -3.28 29.35 0.08
C GLU A 539 -3.37 28.84 1.53
N ARG A 540 -4.59 28.65 2.07
CA ARG A 540 -4.79 28.12 3.42
C ARG A 540 -4.17 26.73 3.61
N LEU A 541 -4.37 25.83 2.65
CA LEU A 541 -3.83 24.46 2.72
C LEU A 541 -2.30 24.45 2.52
N THR A 542 -1.76 25.27 1.62
CA THR A 542 -0.31 25.44 1.43
C THR A 542 0.33 25.91 2.73
N GLN A 543 -0.21 26.98 3.34
CA GLN A 543 0.28 27.52 4.60
C GLN A 543 0.20 26.51 5.75
N ARG A 544 -0.86 25.68 5.80
CA ARG A 544 -0.93 24.57 6.75
C ARG A 544 0.22 23.59 6.56
N VAL A 545 0.47 23.15 5.32
CA VAL A 545 1.55 22.19 5.02
C VAL A 545 2.89 22.77 5.46
N ASP A 546 3.21 24.01 5.08
CA ASP A 546 4.44 24.70 5.48
C ASP A 546 4.64 24.73 7.01
N LEU A 547 3.59 25.12 7.75
CA LEU A 547 3.62 25.22 9.22
C LEU A 547 3.81 23.86 9.89
N VAL A 548 3.06 22.84 9.47
CA VAL A 548 3.16 21.48 10.06
C VAL A 548 4.49 20.84 9.70
N GLN A 549 4.96 20.96 8.45
CA GLN A 549 6.28 20.46 8.05
C GLN A 549 7.39 21.13 8.85
N MET A 550 7.35 22.46 9.02
CA MET A 550 8.34 23.19 9.82
C MET A 550 8.34 22.72 11.28
N ALA A 551 7.17 22.51 11.89
CA ALA A 551 7.04 22.00 13.25
C ALA A 551 7.56 20.55 13.39
N VAL A 552 7.26 19.66 12.44
CA VAL A 552 7.75 18.28 12.42
C VAL A 552 9.27 18.24 12.23
N ARG A 553 9.82 18.96 11.24
CA ARG A 553 11.27 19.02 10.96
C ARG A 553 12.07 19.61 12.14
N SER A 554 11.50 20.57 12.87
CA SER A 554 12.12 21.16 14.07
C SER A 554 11.83 20.41 15.38
N LYS A 555 11.01 19.34 15.34
CA LYS A 555 10.50 18.61 16.53
C LYS A 555 9.78 19.52 17.54
N ALA A 556 9.10 20.55 17.04
CA ALA A 556 8.38 21.56 17.81
C ALA A 556 6.87 21.55 17.49
N THR A 557 6.26 20.36 17.50
CA THR A 557 4.80 20.19 17.29
C THR A 557 3.96 20.98 18.30
N ASP A 558 4.46 21.13 19.52
CA ASP A 558 3.82 21.85 20.61
C ASP A 558 3.83 23.38 20.40
N ALA A 559 4.56 23.87 19.39
CA ALA A 559 4.61 25.28 18.99
C ALA A 559 3.69 25.61 17.79
N LEU A 560 2.88 24.65 17.33
CA LEU A 560 1.84 24.92 16.34
C LEU A 560 0.79 25.91 16.89
N PRO A 561 0.17 26.75 16.03
CA PRO A 561 -0.89 27.65 16.46
C PRO A 561 -2.05 26.87 17.10
N PRO A 562 -2.59 27.30 18.26
CA PRO A 562 -3.63 26.55 18.99
C PRO A 562 -4.99 26.51 18.26
N ASP A 563 -5.16 27.37 17.25
CA ASP A 563 -6.30 27.44 16.35
C ASP A 563 -6.12 26.64 15.05
N LEU A 564 -4.95 26.00 14.85
CA LEU A 564 -4.70 25.15 13.68
C LEU A 564 -5.47 23.84 13.81
N ASP A 565 -6.39 23.58 12.88
CA ASP A 565 -7.07 22.29 12.75
C ASP A 565 -6.02 21.17 12.58
N LEU A 566 -5.93 20.25 13.54
CA LEU A 566 -4.97 19.13 13.49
C LEU A 566 -5.52 17.89 12.77
N ALA A 567 -6.79 17.89 12.36
CA ALA A 567 -7.38 16.81 11.59
C ALA A 567 -6.63 16.56 10.26
N ASP A 568 -6.77 15.36 9.70
CA ASP A 568 -6.44 15.15 8.30
C ASP A 568 -7.35 16.01 7.43
N GLN A 569 -6.85 16.41 6.26
CA GLN A 569 -7.53 17.29 5.34
C GLN A 569 -7.65 16.55 4.01
N LEU A 570 -8.85 16.47 3.43
CA LEU A 570 -9.05 15.96 2.07
C LEU A 570 -9.53 17.11 1.18
N LEU A 571 -8.69 17.52 0.23
CA LEU A 571 -9.03 18.50 -0.78
C LEU A 571 -9.63 17.80 -2.00
N ILE A 572 -10.88 18.13 -2.31
CA ILE A 572 -11.59 17.67 -3.50
C ILE A 572 -11.61 18.81 -4.52
N VAL A 573 -11.11 18.55 -5.72
CA VAL A 573 -11.03 19.53 -6.82
C VAL A 573 -11.94 19.08 -7.95
N HIS A 574 -12.96 19.88 -8.26
CA HIS A 574 -13.81 19.72 -9.43
C HIS A 574 -13.54 20.81 -10.48
N ASP A 575 -14.00 20.54 -11.70
CA ASP A 575 -14.01 21.50 -12.83
C ASP A 575 -12.60 22.04 -13.19
N PHE A 576 -11.55 21.31 -12.83
CA PHE A 576 -10.20 21.62 -13.30
C PHE A 576 -10.12 21.37 -14.82
N PRO A 577 -9.61 22.33 -15.63
CA PRO A 577 -8.81 23.49 -15.23
C PRO A 577 -9.56 24.84 -15.09
N HIS A 578 -10.88 24.90 -15.20
CA HIS A 578 -11.62 26.16 -15.15
C HIS A 578 -11.49 26.86 -13.79
N GLY A 579 -11.19 28.16 -13.81
CA GLY A 579 -11.01 28.96 -12.59
C GLY A 579 -9.66 28.79 -11.88
N PHE A 580 -8.74 27.97 -12.41
CA PHE A 580 -7.37 27.85 -11.95
C PHE A 580 -6.43 28.76 -12.77
N ASP A 581 -5.45 29.36 -12.11
CA ASP A 581 -4.33 30.05 -12.74
C ASP A 581 -3.01 29.28 -12.52
N ASP A 582 -1.92 29.75 -13.13
CA ASP A 582 -0.60 29.10 -13.01
C ASP A 582 -0.13 28.97 -11.54
N ARG A 583 -0.54 29.90 -10.66
CA ARG A 583 -0.21 29.84 -9.24
C ARG A 583 -0.99 28.74 -8.53
N ALA A 584 -2.30 28.65 -8.77
CA ALA A 584 -3.15 27.60 -8.26
C ALA A 584 -2.70 26.21 -8.74
N VAL A 585 -2.28 26.07 -10.00
CA VAL A 585 -1.68 24.84 -10.55
C VAL A 585 -0.41 24.44 -9.80
N ASN A 586 0.50 25.39 -9.55
CA ASN A 586 1.72 25.10 -8.78
C ASN A 586 1.42 24.72 -7.33
N GLN A 587 0.41 25.34 -6.70
CA GLN A 587 -0.04 24.96 -5.36
C GLN A 587 -0.68 23.57 -5.32
N LEU A 588 -1.48 23.19 -6.33
CA LEU A 588 -2.03 21.83 -6.43
C LEU A 588 -0.92 20.78 -6.53
N ARG A 589 0.12 21.06 -7.32
CA ARG A 589 1.31 20.19 -7.40
C ARG A 589 2.00 20.07 -6.04
N TYR A 590 2.29 21.19 -5.38
CA TYR A 590 2.91 21.20 -4.05
C TYR A 590 2.08 20.41 -3.03
N LEU A 591 0.74 20.57 -3.02
CA LEU A 591 -0.15 19.81 -2.14
C LEU A 591 -0.20 18.31 -2.49
N ALA A 592 -0.04 17.92 -3.75
CA ALA A 592 0.03 16.51 -4.15
C ALA A 592 1.35 15.85 -3.71
N ASP A 593 2.46 16.57 -3.81
CA ASP A 593 3.81 16.04 -3.56
C ASP A 593 4.19 16.08 -2.06
N GLU A 594 3.86 17.16 -1.35
CA GLU A 594 4.28 17.40 0.04
C GLU A 594 3.15 17.23 1.07
N GLY A 595 1.88 17.41 0.64
CA GLY A 595 0.70 17.35 1.51
C GLY A 595 0.49 16.03 2.25
N PRO A 596 0.62 14.85 1.61
CA PRO A 596 0.38 13.56 2.28
C PRO A 596 1.23 13.35 3.54
N SER A 597 2.48 13.82 3.54
CA SER A 597 3.43 13.73 4.66
C SER A 597 2.95 14.40 5.95
N VAL A 598 1.96 15.29 5.87
CA VAL A 598 1.37 16.05 6.97
C VAL A 598 -0.16 15.98 6.97
N GLY A 599 -0.72 14.89 6.41
CA GLY A 599 -2.15 14.60 6.48
C GLY A 599 -3.02 15.45 5.56
N VAL A 600 -2.50 15.95 4.44
CA VAL A 600 -3.29 16.63 3.40
C VAL A 600 -3.37 15.77 2.14
N GLY A 601 -4.49 15.07 1.97
CA GLY A 601 -4.79 14.28 0.78
C GLY A 601 -5.45 15.11 -0.33
N LEU A 602 -5.23 14.71 -1.59
CA LEU A 602 -5.81 15.33 -2.78
C LEU A 602 -6.68 14.32 -3.54
N MET A 603 -7.87 14.75 -3.96
CA MET A 603 -8.74 14.05 -4.91
C MET A 603 -9.16 15.01 -6.01
N MET A 604 -8.81 14.71 -7.26
CA MET A 604 -9.12 15.53 -8.43
C MET A 604 -10.16 14.86 -9.32
N VAL A 605 -11.12 15.64 -9.81
CA VAL A 605 -12.04 15.28 -10.89
C VAL A 605 -11.72 16.19 -12.07
N ALA A 606 -11.14 15.62 -13.12
CA ALA A 606 -10.59 16.38 -14.24
C ALA A 606 -10.52 15.55 -15.53
N ASP A 607 -10.70 16.21 -16.67
CA ASP A 607 -10.39 15.66 -18.00
C ASP A 607 -8.92 16.00 -18.33
N ARG A 608 -8.10 14.96 -18.51
CA ARG A 608 -6.67 15.13 -18.83
C ARG A 608 -6.44 15.75 -20.20
N ASP A 609 -7.35 15.56 -21.15
CA ASP A 609 -7.21 16.12 -22.50
C ASP A 609 -7.58 17.61 -22.55
N GLU A 610 -8.51 18.07 -21.71
CA GLU A 610 -8.74 19.51 -21.46
C GLU A 610 -7.57 20.16 -20.71
N ALA A 611 -6.98 19.45 -19.74
CA ALA A 611 -5.81 19.91 -18.98
C ALA A 611 -4.53 20.11 -19.83
N ARG A 612 -4.47 19.60 -21.07
CA ARG A 612 -3.30 19.75 -21.98
C ARG A 612 -2.92 21.20 -22.28
N GLY A 613 -3.81 22.18 -22.04
CA GLY A 613 -3.50 23.61 -22.20
C GLY A 613 -2.29 24.08 -21.37
N TYR A 614 -2.00 23.42 -20.24
CA TYR A 614 -0.83 23.67 -19.40
C TYR A 614 0.44 22.92 -19.85
N GLY A 615 0.38 22.22 -20.98
CA GLY A 615 1.48 21.45 -21.54
C GLY A 615 1.93 20.29 -20.63
N PRO A 616 3.21 19.84 -20.73
CA PRO A 616 3.72 18.70 -19.97
C PRO A 616 3.89 19.00 -18.46
N VAL A 617 3.58 20.21 -17.99
CA VAL A 617 3.74 20.62 -16.58
C VAL A 617 2.83 19.82 -15.63
N LEU A 618 1.70 19.32 -16.12
CA LEU A 618 0.77 18.50 -15.33
C LEU A 618 1.05 16.99 -15.40
N ASP A 619 1.88 16.52 -16.33
CA ASP A 619 2.19 15.10 -16.45
C ASP A 619 2.83 14.48 -15.18
N PRO A 620 3.70 15.17 -14.42
CA PRO A 620 4.16 14.69 -13.12
C PRO A 620 3.01 14.52 -12.11
N LEU A 621 2.07 15.48 -12.05
CA LEU A 621 0.89 15.41 -11.18
C LEU A 621 -0.01 14.22 -11.54
N TRP A 622 -0.31 14.02 -12.83
CA TRP A 622 -1.11 12.87 -13.26
C TRP A 622 -0.40 11.52 -13.04
N ARG A 623 0.93 11.50 -12.95
CA ARG A 623 1.70 10.30 -12.57
C ARG A 623 1.73 10.10 -11.06
N SER A 624 1.79 11.15 -10.25
CA SER A 624 1.76 11.02 -8.78
C SER A 624 0.38 10.58 -8.28
N LEU A 625 -0.72 10.92 -8.95
CA LEU A 625 -2.08 10.47 -8.56
C LEU A 625 -2.43 9.06 -9.06
N LEU A 626 -3.29 8.34 -8.32
CA LEU A 626 -3.93 7.10 -8.75
C LEU A 626 -5.12 7.43 -9.67
N ARG A 627 -5.06 7.03 -10.94
CA ARG A 627 -6.20 7.14 -11.86
C ARG A 627 -7.31 6.16 -11.45
N LEU A 628 -8.54 6.66 -11.44
CA LEU A 628 -9.80 5.93 -11.31
C LEU A 628 -10.75 6.44 -12.41
N THR A 629 -11.78 5.66 -12.76
CA THR A 629 -12.74 6.04 -13.81
C THR A 629 -14.20 6.02 -13.32
N PRO A 630 -15.09 6.88 -13.85
CA PRO A 630 -16.50 6.94 -13.46
C PRO A 630 -17.35 5.80 -14.03
N VAL A 631 -16.75 4.97 -14.88
CA VAL A 631 -17.31 3.80 -15.55
C VAL A 631 -16.25 2.70 -15.60
N PRO A 632 -16.61 1.42 -15.82
CA PRO A 632 -15.64 0.35 -15.98
C PRO A 632 -14.62 0.62 -17.12
N ASP A 633 -13.32 0.49 -16.83
CA ASP A 633 -12.21 0.79 -17.76
C ASP A 633 -10.97 -0.05 -17.41
N ASP A 634 -10.33 -0.68 -18.40
CA ASP A 634 -9.24 -1.66 -18.25
C ASP A 634 -7.84 -1.01 -18.25
N HIS A 635 -7.54 -0.25 -17.21
CA HIS A 635 -6.38 0.65 -17.19
C HIS A 635 -5.42 0.49 -16.00
N LEU A 636 -5.77 -0.33 -15.01
CA LEU A 636 -4.90 -0.59 -13.85
C LEU A 636 -4.07 -1.84 -14.09
N ALA A 637 -2.75 -1.71 -13.98
CA ALA A 637 -1.83 -2.84 -14.08
C ALA A 637 -1.50 -3.42 -12.70
N ASP A 638 -1.55 -4.75 -12.54
CA ASP A 638 -1.06 -5.40 -11.32
C ASP A 638 0.49 -5.37 -11.23
N PRO A 639 1.06 -5.51 -10.02
CA PRO A 639 2.51 -5.42 -9.81
C PRO A 639 3.30 -6.71 -10.13
N TRP A 640 2.64 -7.83 -10.43
CA TRP A 640 3.31 -9.14 -10.56
C TRP A 640 3.52 -9.56 -12.03
N VAL A 641 2.45 -9.48 -12.82
CA VAL A 641 2.39 -9.93 -14.22
C VAL A 641 2.10 -8.73 -15.13
N GLY A 642 1.40 -7.73 -14.63
CA GLY A 642 1.05 -6.52 -15.38
C GLY A 642 -0.13 -6.72 -16.33
N HIS A 643 -1.10 -7.57 -15.97
CA HIS A 643 -2.38 -7.61 -16.68
C HIS A 643 -3.08 -6.27 -16.54
N ALA A 644 -3.83 -5.85 -17.57
CA ALA A 644 -4.79 -4.77 -17.44
C ALA A 644 -6.06 -5.29 -16.72
N TRP A 645 -6.40 -4.67 -15.60
CA TRP A 645 -7.59 -4.98 -14.81
C TRP A 645 -8.69 -3.97 -15.09
N THR A 646 -9.90 -4.49 -15.28
CA THR A 646 -11.11 -3.68 -15.33
C THR A 646 -11.40 -3.14 -13.94
N TYR A 647 -11.18 -1.84 -13.75
CA TYR A 647 -11.59 -1.15 -12.53
C TYR A 647 -13.10 -0.85 -12.60
N GLU A 648 -13.85 -1.14 -11.54
CA GLU A 648 -15.24 -0.70 -11.37
C GLU A 648 -15.37 0.32 -10.23
N PRO A 649 -16.03 1.47 -10.45
CA PRO A 649 -16.22 2.47 -9.41
C PRO A 649 -17.17 2.03 -8.29
N PRO A 650 -17.07 2.60 -7.08
CA PRO A 650 -17.96 2.30 -5.98
C PRO A 650 -19.38 2.82 -6.25
N VAL A 651 -20.35 1.92 -6.24
CA VAL A 651 -21.76 2.23 -6.49
C VAL A 651 -22.56 2.17 -5.18
N VAL A 652 -23.34 3.21 -4.91
CA VAL A 652 -24.38 3.17 -3.87
C VAL A 652 -25.65 2.55 -4.50
N PRO A 653 -26.27 1.52 -3.89
CA PRO A 653 -27.40 0.83 -4.52
C PRO A 653 -28.57 1.77 -4.83
N SER A 654 -29.14 1.65 -6.04
CA SER A 654 -30.22 2.50 -6.53
C SER A 654 -31.42 2.53 -5.58
N GLY A 655 -31.82 3.72 -5.14
CA GLY A 655 -32.92 3.92 -4.18
C GLY A 655 -32.55 3.68 -2.71
N SER A 656 -31.31 3.29 -2.39
CA SER A 656 -30.84 3.16 -1.03
C SER A 656 -30.64 4.51 -0.36
N GLN A 657 -30.98 4.60 0.93
CA GLN A 657 -30.69 5.77 1.77
C GLN A 657 -29.39 5.62 2.58
N VAL A 658 -28.62 4.53 2.38
CA VAL A 658 -27.43 4.18 3.19
C VAL A 658 -26.44 5.33 3.31
N LEU A 659 -26.08 5.97 2.19
CA LEU A 659 -25.15 7.09 2.14
C LEU A 659 -25.62 8.26 3.03
N ALA A 660 -26.88 8.67 2.87
CA ALA A 660 -27.46 9.78 3.63
C ALA A 660 -27.65 9.43 5.12
N GLN A 661 -27.95 8.17 5.44
CA GLN A 661 -28.06 7.69 6.83
C GLN A 661 -26.70 7.66 7.54
N VAL A 662 -25.66 7.18 6.87
CA VAL A 662 -24.28 7.13 7.37
C VAL A 662 -23.76 8.54 7.61
N LEU A 663 -23.89 9.45 6.64
CA LEU A 663 -23.47 10.85 6.80
C LEU A 663 -24.22 11.57 7.94
N ARG A 664 -25.52 11.33 8.11
CA ARG A 664 -26.27 11.84 9.28
C ARG A 664 -25.75 11.29 10.61
N ARG A 665 -25.36 10.01 10.68
CA ARG A 665 -24.77 9.41 11.89
C ARG A 665 -23.39 10.02 12.21
N VAL A 666 -22.54 10.25 11.21
CA VAL A 666 -21.26 10.95 11.40
C VAL A 666 -21.48 12.34 11.99
N VAL A 667 -22.37 13.14 11.39
CA VAL A 667 -22.60 14.53 11.82
C VAL A 667 -23.27 14.60 13.19
N ALA A 668 -24.16 13.67 13.53
CA ALA A 668 -24.73 13.57 14.88
C ALA A 668 -23.68 13.25 15.95
N ALA A 669 -22.66 12.45 15.61
CA ALA A 669 -21.57 12.11 16.54
C ALA A 669 -20.65 13.32 16.81
N ARG A 670 -20.41 14.19 15.81
CA ARG A 670 -19.68 15.47 15.99
C ARG A 670 -20.34 16.33 17.08
N GLY A 671 -21.63 16.63 16.92
CA GLY A 671 -22.39 17.45 17.88
C GLY A 671 -22.58 16.81 19.27
N SER A 672 -22.32 15.51 19.41
CA SER A 672 -22.32 14.80 20.69
C SER A 672 -20.98 14.86 21.43
N THR A 673 -19.93 15.39 20.79
CA THR A 673 -18.57 15.53 21.36
C THR A 673 -18.33 16.96 21.91
N GLU A 674 -19.18 17.93 21.53
CA GLU A 674 -19.14 19.32 22.01
C GLU A 674 -20.02 19.58 23.25
N ALA A 675 -20.69 18.55 23.80
CA ALA A 675 -21.66 18.63 24.90
C ALA A 675 -21.25 17.81 26.15
#